data_AF-A0A4P8REZ7-F1
#
_entry.id   AF-A0A4P8REZ7-F1
#
_cell.length_a   1.000
_cell.length_b   1.000
_cell.length_c   1.000
_cell.angle_alpha   90.00
_cell.angle_beta   90.00
_cell.angle_gamma   90.00
#
_symmetry.space_group_name_H-M   'P 1'
#
loop_
_entity.id
_entity.type
_entity.pdbx_description
1 polymer ?
#
loop_
_entity_poly.entity_id
_entity_poly.type
_entity_poly.pdbx_seq_one_letter_code
_entity_poly.pdbx_strand_id
1 'polypeptide(L)'
;MKKALLFSVFLLVAFAATAQSKLLFDETLPESYLIKAGNSQASIHSIINLLQGNVQPDRGGRPNRKPEFVVKYEQQARVIDEGDNLRVSVVLDKINITGDVIYRGFHLGSALLPDQVKYSAKLLNSQNKEIATWSQTTAFHKDRLTLISATIPDTATVQRFMLKVEEKELIYSAESIVHLQQHLDLIQSYYAAEASINQALQQLYSISAEDVDRMTLHDRNLKQLEETFEGLKKASYREKLNLKQHDPQKLLAKMSELEQNLQAKRSAINHALATLDQQFYNKGIAYMNAGNASVAQAYFAKSIEVNPAFAPAHLQMARLDFINGYIKEAATRTLDIMTRMRIDPQTAQIGLALAQDIYGAYIVNGNNFTSRGDYQSALATFGQARNFCSAIGGLRCNLPALNEGEGRAAYGAYRAIVEDGRRFLSRNDLVNAERAASDAQTFQRDYKHVLADAREADELQNKVKQQYYLRHIDQGKVYLSARNYQEALYQFEAALDLEHTYAFQPVRELGPLAQQAAKPVLIEKLRQGYEQAMRNSLADARATASIALDMQNRFALEQDKEVVDRYKQLTERIQTQECINTQAAYDKHQENARELVKGKKYLAADQAYQAALKVAAGMPACNIATFTATDGRMAIAKAVSYQQMLENINHLVTKSRFTEAIAAYEEAEKYYLAEQVGKFGLNHISLFNFARDNQKQSFTAAVIGYYANRQQEKIAMQLLTSLLDKGYSKGKTKKVQQQLGKQLALKDASAGAAGTPKALSATYTNGNKKLKQLGKAYEKEKKRLAKG
;
A
#
# COMPACT_ATOMS: atom_id res chain seq x y z
N MET A 1 -55.31 13.32 -40.96
CA MET A 1 -55.31 14.41 -39.95
C MET A 1 -54.59 15.60 -40.58
N LYS A 2 -55.30 16.55 -41.18
CA LYS A 2 -55.96 17.76 -40.63
C LYS A 2 -55.03 18.99 -40.57
N LYS A 3 -55.53 20.06 -41.21
CA LYS A 3 -55.18 21.51 -41.19
C LYS A 3 -54.14 21.93 -42.24
N ALA A 4 -54.50 22.57 -43.36
CA ALA A 4 -55.26 23.81 -43.60
C ALA A 4 -54.55 25.08 -43.09
N LEU A 5 -54.13 25.94 -44.02
CA LEU A 5 -54.29 27.39 -43.89
C LEU A 5 -54.10 28.07 -45.26
N LEU A 6 -55.19 28.68 -45.74
CA LEU A 6 -55.22 29.76 -46.71
C LEU A 6 -54.57 31.01 -46.10
N PHE A 7 -53.86 31.81 -46.91
CA PHE A 7 -53.91 33.26 -46.76
C PHE A 7 -53.74 33.94 -48.11
N SER A 8 -54.70 34.83 -48.38
CA SER A 8 -54.88 35.63 -49.57
C SER A 8 -54.31 37.04 -49.38
N VAL A 9 -53.60 37.52 -50.42
CA VAL A 9 -53.59 38.88 -50.99
C VAL A 9 -53.29 40.07 -50.06
N PHE A 10 -52.23 40.83 -50.39
CA PHE A 10 -52.35 42.27 -50.70
C PHE A 10 -51.17 42.77 -51.54
N LEU A 11 -51.51 43.35 -52.70
CA LEU A 11 -50.67 44.15 -53.57
C LEU A 11 -50.16 45.39 -52.83
N LEU A 12 -48.87 45.71 -53.02
CA LEU A 12 -48.41 47.10 -53.12
C LEU A 12 -47.44 47.17 -54.28
N VAL A 13 -47.99 47.59 -55.41
CA VAL A 13 -47.30 47.89 -56.66
C VAL A 13 -46.64 49.25 -56.50
N ALA A 14 -45.31 49.25 -56.38
CA ALA A 14 -44.52 50.40 -56.81
C ALA A 14 -44.21 50.20 -58.30
N PHE A 15 -44.93 50.94 -59.15
CA PHE A 15 -44.58 51.09 -60.56
C PHE A 15 -43.23 51.81 -60.64
N ALA A 16 -42.13 51.07 -60.60
CA ALA A 16 -40.92 51.49 -61.28
C ALA A 16 -41.20 51.27 -62.77
N ALA A 17 -41.21 52.36 -63.54
CA ALA A 17 -41.37 52.32 -64.98
C ALA A 17 -40.33 51.38 -65.59
N THR A 18 -40.73 50.15 -65.91
CA THR A 18 -39.93 49.24 -66.70
C THR A 18 -39.93 49.78 -68.12
N ALA A 19 -38.82 50.37 -68.54
CA ALA A 19 -38.56 50.61 -69.96
C ALA A 19 -38.85 49.30 -70.71
N GLN A 20 -39.82 49.31 -71.63
CA GLN A 20 -40.11 48.16 -72.48
C GLN A 20 -38.90 47.90 -73.35
N SER A 21 -38.10 46.88 -72.99
CA SER A 21 -36.92 46.52 -73.76
C SER A 21 -37.34 45.93 -75.09
N LYS A 22 -36.87 46.49 -76.21
CA LYS A 22 -37.28 46.08 -77.57
C LYS A 22 -36.17 45.24 -78.22
N LEU A 23 -36.48 44.03 -78.69
CA LEU A 23 -35.51 43.19 -79.40
C LEU A 23 -35.22 43.80 -80.77
N LEU A 24 -33.95 44.14 -81.02
CA LEU A 24 -33.52 44.79 -82.27
C LEU A 24 -32.82 43.82 -83.23
N PHE A 25 -32.20 42.77 -82.70
CA PHE A 25 -31.56 41.69 -83.47
C PHE A 25 -31.56 40.40 -82.64
N ASP A 26 -31.90 39.27 -83.25
CA ASP A 26 -31.72 37.92 -82.70
C ASP A 26 -31.40 36.97 -83.84
N GLU A 27 -30.28 36.28 -83.73
CA GLU A 27 -29.83 35.29 -84.69
C GLU A 27 -29.32 34.08 -83.93
N THR A 28 -29.77 32.90 -84.33
CA THR A 28 -29.25 31.63 -83.82
C THR A 28 -28.64 30.85 -84.97
N LEU A 29 -27.34 30.58 -84.87
CA LEU A 29 -26.53 29.91 -85.89
C LEU A 29 -25.96 28.60 -85.34
N PRO A 30 -26.31 27.44 -85.90
CA PRO A 30 -25.62 26.20 -85.59
C PRO A 30 -24.24 26.21 -86.25
N GLU A 31 -23.20 25.96 -85.46
CA GLU A 31 -21.82 25.90 -85.93
C GLU A 31 -21.22 24.51 -85.70
N SER A 32 -20.22 24.17 -86.52
CA SER A 32 -19.54 22.88 -86.48
C SER A 32 -18.08 23.06 -86.86
N TYR A 33 -17.18 22.68 -85.95
CA TYR A 33 -15.74 22.80 -86.09
C TYR A 33 -15.11 21.42 -86.25
N LEU A 34 -14.64 21.11 -87.46
CA LEU A 34 -13.93 19.87 -87.73
C LEU A 34 -12.50 19.94 -87.21
N ILE A 35 -12.19 19.06 -86.27
CA ILE A 35 -10.85 18.84 -85.73
C ILE A 35 -10.27 17.58 -86.37
N LYS A 36 -9.18 17.75 -87.12
CA LYS A 36 -8.51 16.67 -87.86
C LYS A 36 -7.00 16.89 -87.96
N ALA A 37 -6.28 15.86 -88.39
CA ALA A 37 -4.87 15.96 -88.71
C ALA A 37 -4.61 17.05 -89.79
N GLY A 38 -3.65 17.94 -89.53
CA GLY A 38 -3.33 19.08 -90.40
C GLY A 38 -3.90 20.43 -89.94
N ASN A 39 -4.53 20.50 -88.77
CA ASN A 39 -4.86 21.77 -88.11
C ASN A 39 -3.57 22.53 -87.71
N SER A 40 -3.61 23.87 -87.68
CA SER A 40 -2.47 24.74 -87.37
C SER A 40 -2.00 24.64 -85.91
N GLN A 41 -2.84 24.18 -84.97
CA GLN A 41 -2.48 24.09 -83.56
C GLN A 41 -1.73 22.79 -83.23
N ALA A 42 -0.53 22.91 -82.63
CA ALA A 42 0.28 21.76 -82.20
C ALA A 42 -0.45 20.84 -81.20
N SER A 43 -1.26 21.40 -80.30
CA SER A 43 -2.03 20.63 -79.32
C SER A 43 -3.06 19.70 -79.98
N ILE A 44 -3.68 20.13 -81.07
CA ILE A 44 -4.60 19.30 -81.84
C ILE A 44 -3.84 18.10 -82.45
N HIS A 45 -2.62 18.30 -82.95
CA HIS A 45 -1.82 17.18 -83.45
C HIS A 45 -1.56 16.12 -82.37
N SER A 46 -1.21 16.55 -81.15
CA SER A 46 -1.04 15.66 -80.00
C SER A 46 -2.33 14.95 -79.61
N ILE A 47 -3.47 15.65 -79.57
CA ILE A 47 -4.78 15.05 -79.30
C ILE A 47 -5.10 13.97 -80.34
N ILE A 48 -4.98 14.29 -81.64
CA ILE A 48 -5.24 13.33 -82.72
C ILE A 48 -4.31 12.11 -82.64
N ASN A 49 -3.05 12.29 -82.27
CA ASN A 49 -2.10 11.19 -82.06
C ASN A 49 -2.51 10.28 -80.90
N LEU A 50 -3.01 10.83 -79.78
CA LEU A 50 -3.51 10.04 -78.65
C LEU A 50 -4.73 9.19 -79.02
N LEU A 51 -5.58 9.70 -79.90
CA LEU A 51 -6.77 8.99 -80.37
C LEU A 51 -6.47 7.94 -81.44
N GLN A 52 -5.33 8.05 -82.14
CA GLN A 52 -5.04 7.29 -83.35
C GLN A 52 -5.14 5.77 -83.12
N GLY A 53 -5.99 5.11 -83.91
CA GLY A 53 -6.20 3.65 -83.85
C GLY A 53 -7.01 3.16 -82.65
N ASN A 54 -7.42 4.04 -81.73
CA ASN A 54 -8.07 3.65 -80.48
C ASN A 54 -9.50 4.18 -80.31
N VAL A 55 -9.97 5.03 -81.22
CA VAL A 55 -11.33 5.59 -81.20
C VAL A 55 -12.20 5.11 -82.34
N GLN A 56 -13.51 5.18 -82.14
CA GLN A 56 -14.55 4.85 -83.10
C GLN A 56 -15.55 6.00 -83.26
N PRO A 57 -16.25 6.07 -84.41
CA PRO A 57 -17.33 7.01 -84.63
C PRO A 57 -18.49 6.81 -83.63
N ASP A 58 -19.09 7.90 -83.15
CA ASP A 58 -20.31 7.90 -82.32
C ASP A 58 -21.51 7.19 -82.97
N ARG A 59 -21.58 7.18 -84.30
CA ARG A 59 -22.62 6.48 -85.09
C ARG A 59 -22.29 5.01 -85.39
N GLY A 60 -21.20 4.49 -84.84
CA GLY A 60 -20.68 3.15 -85.10
C GLY A 60 -19.86 3.08 -86.39
N GLY A 61 -18.83 2.22 -86.41
CA GLY A 61 -17.92 2.07 -87.55
C GLY A 61 -16.58 1.46 -87.15
N ARG A 62 -15.72 1.17 -88.14
CA ARG A 62 -14.35 0.73 -87.88
C ARG A 62 -13.50 1.93 -87.42
N PRO A 63 -12.52 1.74 -86.51
CA PRO A 63 -11.61 2.79 -86.09
C PRO A 63 -10.92 3.47 -87.29
N ASN A 64 -10.96 4.79 -87.31
CA ASN A 64 -10.38 5.55 -88.41
C ASN A 64 -8.85 5.69 -88.22
N ARG A 65 -8.07 5.51 -89.30
CA ARG A 65 -6.59 5.62 -89.24
C ARG A 65 -6.10 7.04 -88.99
N LYS A 66 -6.94 8.02 -89.30
CA LYS A 66 -6.74 9.44 -89.06
C LYS A 66 -8.00 9.94 -88.35
N PRO A 67 -8.02 9.93 -87.00
CA PRO A 67 -9.22 10.26 -86.28
C PRO A 67 -9.59 11.72 -86.52
N GLU A 68 -10.88 11.97 -86.61
CA GLU A 68 -11.44 13.32 -86.71
C GLU A 68 -12.72 13.43 -85.90
N PHE A 69 -12.90 14.57 -85.24
CA PHE A 69 -14.09 14.86 -84.45
C PHE A 69 -14.59 16.27 -84.72
N VAL A 70 -15.86 16.49 -84.44
CA VAL A 70 -16.54 17.77 -84.71
C VAL A 70 -17.10 18.30 -83.41
N VAL A 71 -16.65 19.49 -83.02
CA VAL A 71 -17.28 20.27 -81.94
C VAL A 71 -18.43 21.06 -82.55
N LYS A 72 -19.66 20.84 -82.06
CA LYS A 72 -20.84 21.56 -82.51
C LYS A 72 -21.48 22.32 -81.37
N TYR A 73 -22.06 23.46 -81.69
CA TYR A 73 -22.81 24.28 -80.75
C TYR A 73 -23.75 25.21 -81.51
N GLU A 74 -24.71 25.81 -80.81
CA GLU A 74 -25.57 26.87 -81.34
C GLU A 74 -25.10 28.21 -80.77
N GLN A 75 -24.68 29.13 -81.66
CA GLN A 75 -24.41 30.52 -81.31
C GLN A 75 -25.70 31.31 -81.36
N GLN A 76 -26.02 32.01 -80.28
CA GLN A 76 -27.11 32.98 -80.22
C GLN A 76 -26.57 34.39 -80.01
N ALA A 77 -26.82 35.27 -80.99
CA ALA A 77 -26.40 36.66 -81.00
C ALA A 77 -27.64 37.56 -80.89
N ARG A 78 -27.70 38.42 -79.87
CA ARG A 78 -28.85 39.30 -79.58
C ARG A 78 -28.45 40.74 -79.32
N VAL A 79 -29.26 41.67 -79.81
CA VAL A 79 -29.21 43.10 -79.48
C VAL A 79 -30.59 43.51 -78.99
N ILE A 80 -30.65 44.01 -77.76
CA ILE A 80 -31.89 44.41 -77.09
C ILE A 80 -31.76 45.89 -76.72
N ASP A 81 -32.73 46.69 -77.12
CA ASP A 81 -32.89 48.08 -76.73
C ASP A 81 -33.37 48.15 -75.28
N GLU A 82 -32.73 48.97 -74.45
CA GLU A 82 -33.11 49.25 -73.06
C GLU A 82 -33.23 50.76 -72.77
N GLY A 83 -33.69 51.53 -73.75
CA GLY A 83 -33.87 52.98 -73.64
C GLY A 83 -32.62 53.74 -74.09
N ASP A 84 -31.86 54.29 -73.15
CA ASP A 84 -30.62 55.04 -73.47
C ASP A 84 -29.43 54.14 -73.83
N ASN A 85 -29.60 52.81 -73.74
CA ASN A 85 -28.54 51.83 -73.97
C ASN A 85 -29.04 50.61 -74.77
N LEU A 86 -28.13 49.99 -75.52
CA LEU A 86 -28.27 48.70 -76.17
C LEU A 86 -27.55 47.60 -75.38
N ARG A 87 -28.26 46.54 -75.02
CA ARG A 87 -27.68 45.30 -74.49
C ARG A 87 -27.33 44.35 -75.62
N VAL A 88 -26.05 44.05 -75.75
CA VAL A 88 -25.50 43.14 -76.76
C VAL A 88 -25.04 41.87 -76.08
N SER A 89 -25.47 40.71 -76.59
CA SER A 89 -25.06 39.42 -76.06
C SER A 89 -24.79 38.39 -77.15
N VAL A 90 -23.76 37.57 -76.94
CA VAL A 90 -23.45 36.40 -77.75
C VAL A 90 -23.22 35.22 -76.80
N VAL A 91 -23.97 34.14 -76.98
CA VAL A 91 -23.91 32.94 -76.14
C VAL A 91 -23.78 31.70 -77.03
N LEU A 92 -22.92 30.76 -76.66
CA LEU A 92 -22.86 29.41 -77.23
C LEU A 92 -23.60 28.45 -76.30
N ASP A 93 -24.52 27.68 -76.86
CA ASP A 93 -25.35 26.71 -76.15
C ASP A 93 -25.38 25.38 -76.93
N LYS A 94 -25.98 24.32 -76.35
CA LYS A 94 -26.08 22.97 -76.95
C LYS A 94 -24.74 22.41 -77.47
N ILE A 95 -23.68 22.60 -76.69
CA ILE A 95 -22.34 22.14 -77.04
C ILE A 95 -22.31 20.61 -77.02
N ASN A 96 -21.87 20.01 -78.13
CA ASN A 96 -21.65 18.57 -78.23
C ASN A 96 -20.43 18.25 -79.11
N ILE A 97 -19.98 17.00 -79.01
CA ILE A 97 -18.90 16.49 -79.85
C ILE A 97 -19.37 15.21 -80.53
N THR A 98 -19.09 15.09 -81.82
CA THR A 98 -19.48 13.95 -82.67
C THR A 98 -18.29 13.52 -83.53
N GLY A 99 -18.36 12.36 -84.18
CA GLY A 99 -17.24 11.79 -84.95
C GLY A 99 -16.47 10.75 -84.15
N ASP A 100 -15.15 10.68 -84.30
CA ASP A 100 -14.27 9.66 -83.68
C ASP A 100 -14.03 9.92 -82.18
N VAL A 101 -15.09 9.77 -81.37
CA VAL A 101 -15.13 10.18 -79.95
C VAL A 101 -15.39 9.03 -78.97
N ILE A 102 -15.51 7.79 -79.44
CA ILE A 102 -15.71 6.61 -78.59
C ILE A 102 -14.37 5.90 -78.37
N TYR A 103 -13.82 5.91 -77.16
CA TYR A 103 -12.62 5.17 -76.79
C TYR A 103 -12.97 3.95 -75.94
N ARG A 104 -12.69 2.75 -76.46
CA ARG A 104 -12.99 1.47 -75.78
C ARG A 104 -14.41 1.41 -75.17
N GLY A 105 -15.41 1.87 -75.92
CA GLY A 105 -16.82 1.89 -75.51
C GLY A 105 -17.25 3.13 -74.71
N PHE A 106 -16.32 3.95 -74.21
CA PHE A 106 -16.65 5.18 -73.48
C PHE A 106 -16.63 6.40 -74.40
N HIS A 107 -17.63 7.26 -74.25
CA HIS A 107 -17.70 8.53 -74.97
C HIS A 107 -16.77 9.56 -74.31
N LEU A 108 -15.79 10.09 -75.06
CA LEU A 108 -14.77 11.00 -74.53
C LEU A 108 -15.34 12.37 -74.12
N GLY A 109 -16.47 12.78 -74.71
CA GLY A 109 -17.31 13.87 -74.19
C GLY A 109 -16.54 15.17 -73.94
N SER A 110 -16.69 15.74 -72.74
CA SER A 110 -16.01 17.00 -72.38
C SER A 110 -14.48 16.93 -72.40
N ALA A 111 -13.87 15.73 -72.41
CA ALA A 111 -12.41 15.59 -72.47
C ALA A 111 -11.82 15.98 -73.84
N LEU A 112 -12.65 16.13 -74.87
CA LEU A 112 -12.26 16.61 -76.21
C LEU A 112 -12.72 18.04 -76.50
N LEU A 113 -13.25 18.76 -75.50
CA LEU A 113 -13.57 20.18 -75.68
C LEU A 113 -12.28 21.02 -75.67
N PRO A 114 -12.25 22.15 -76.39
CA PRO A 114 -11.15 23.10 -76.32
C PRO A 114 -11.08 23.74 -74.93
N ASP A 115 -9.94 24.35 -74.61
CA ASP A 115 -9.79 25.11 -73.35
C ASP A 115 -10.33 26.53 -73.48
N GLN A 116 -10.21 27.11 -74.68
CA GLN A 116 -10.60 28.50 -74.97
C GLN A 116 -11.20 28.65 -76.36
N VAL A 117 -11.89 29.76 -76.58
CA VAL A 117 -12.33 30.23 -77.90
C VAL A 117 -11.90 31.67 -78.07
N LYS A 118 -11.19 31.93 -79.16
CA LYS A 118 -10.87 33.27 -79.64
C LYS A 118 -11.90 33.69 -80.68
N TYR A 119 -12.36 34.93 -80.62
CA TYR A 119 -13.34 35.45 -81.56
C TYR A 119 -13.18 36.96 -81.72
N SER A 120 -13.64 37.47 -82.86
CA SER A 120 -13.94 38.89 -83.06
C SER A 120 -15.43 39.05 -83.30
N ALA A 121 -16.05 40.10 -82.81
CA ALA A 121 -17.45 40.38 -83.10
C ALA A 121 -17.65 41.87 -83.34
N LYS A 122 -18.47 42.20 -84.32
CA LYS A 122 -18.75 43.55 -84.75
C LYS A 122 -20.24 43.80 -84.74
N LEU A 123 -20.65 44.86 -84.05
CA LEU A 123 -21.98 45.41 -84.16
C LEU A 123 -22.00 46.43 -85.30
N LEU A 124 -22.82 46.17 -86.31
CA LEU A 124 -22.96 47.00 -87.50
C LEU A 124 -24.33 47.68 -87.51
N ASN A 125 -24.40 48.90 -88.04
CA ASN A 125 -25.68 49.57 -88.30
C ASN A 125 -26.22 49.25 -89.71
N SER A 126 -27.35 49.88 -90.07
CA SER A 126 -28.01 49.73 -91.36
C SER A 126 -27.19 50.18 -92.58
N GLN A 127 -26.08 50.92 -92.37
CA GLN A 127 -25.13 51.34 -93.41
C GLN A 127 -23.85 50.47 -93.45
N ASN A 128 -23.83 49.33 -92.72
CA ASN A 128 -22.65 48.49 -92.51
C ASN A 128 -21.47 49.21 -91.82
N LYS A 129 -21.72 50.31 -91.10
CA LYS A 129 -20.69 50.99 -90.31
C LYS A 129 -20.55 50.31 -88.95
N GLU A 130 -19.30 50.08 -88.54
CA GLU A 130 -18.96 49.50 -87.24
C GLU A 130 -19.30 50.47 -86.08
N ILE A 131 -20.08 49.97 -85.13
CA ILE A 131 -20.51 50.70 -83.93
C ILE A 131 -19.69 50.28 -82.72
N ALA A 132 -19.48 48.98 -82.58
CA ALA A 132 -18.69 48.40 -81.50
C ALA A 132 -18.02 47.12 -81.99
N THR A 133 -16.80 46.88 -81.52
CA THR A 133 -16.03 45.69 -81.86
C THR A 133 -15.48 45.07 -80.58
N TRP A 134 -15.71 43.76 -80.41
CA TRP A 134 -15.15 42.95 -79.33
C TRP A 134 -14.16 41.96 -79.93
N SER A 135 -12.95 41.89 -79.39
CA SER A 135 -11.97 40.87 -79.76
C SER A 135 -11.34 40.35 -78.48
N GLN A 136 -11.66 39.10 -78.12
CA GLN A 136 -11.26 38.48 -76.86
C GLN A 136 -11.02 36.98 -77.03
N THR A 137 -10.39 36.39 -76.03
CA THR A 137 -10.24 34.94 -75.87
C THR A 137 -10.86 34.56 -74.54
N THR A 138 -11.82 33.64 -74.57
CA THR A 138 -12.63 33.25 -73.40
C THR A 138 -12.48 31.76 -73.14
N ALA A 139 -12.45 31.36 -71.87
CA ALA A 139 -12.44 29.95 -71.48
C ALA A 139 -13.68 29.23 -72.01
N PHE A 140 -13.51 27.99 -72.48
CA PHE A 140 -14.58 27.21 -73.07
C PHE A 140 -15.18 26.26 -72.02
N HIS A 141 -16.50 26.26 -71.90
CA HIS A 141 -17.23 25.46 -70.90
C HIS A 141 -18.23 24.53 -71.59
N LYS A 142 -18.45 23.34 -71.02
CA LYS A 142 -19.24 22.26 -71.63
C LYS A 142 -20.75 22.51 -71.73
N ASP A 143 -21.31 23.35 -70.86
CA ASP A 143 -22.77 23.48 -70.71
C ASP A 143 -23.30 24.69 -71.51
N ARG A 144 -22.80 25.89 -71.18
CA ARG A 144 -23.17 27.15 -71.85
C ARG A 144 -22.05 28.17 -71.70
N LEU A 145 -21.75 28.91 -72.76
CA LEU A 145 -20.64 29.87 -72.79
C LEU A 145 -21.11 31.25 -73.25
N THR A 146 -20.95 32.28 -72.43
CA THR A 146 -21.22 33.66 -72.85
C THR A 146 -19.95 34.28 -73.43
N LEU A 147 -19.96 34.59 -74.73
CA LEU A 147 -18.86 35.31 -75.38
C LEU A 147 -18.98 36.80 -75.14
N ILE A 148 -20.16 37.40 -75.34
CA ILE A 148 -20.36 38.84 -75.18
C ILE A 148 -21.53 39.06 -74.23
N SER A 149 -21.34 39.98 -73.29
CA SER A 149 -22.41 40.60 -72.51
C SER A 149 -21.98 42.03 -72.24
N ALA A 150 -22.45 42.96 -73.07
CA ALA A 150 -22.07 44.35 -73.01
C ALA A 150 -23.29 45.25 -73.13
N THR A 151 -23.20 46.42 -72.50
CA THR A 151 -24.20 47.48 -72.62
C THR A 151 -23.50 48.69 -73.22
N ILE A 152 -24.00 49.20 -74.34
CA ILE A 152 -23.44 50.36 -75.03
C ILE A 152 -24.49 51.47 -75.13
N PRO A 153 -24.13 52.76 -75.13
CA PRO A 153 -25.10 53.84 -75.31
C PRO A 153 -25.80 53.75 -76.66
N ASP A 154 -27.14 53.88 -76.68
CA ASP A 154 -27.87 54.01 -77.94
C ASP A 154 -27.79 55.47 -78.42
N THR A 155 -26.97 55.70 -79.44
CA THR A 155 -26.72 57.06 -79.99
C THR A 155 -27.57 57.35 -81.23
N ALA A 156 -28.54 56.49 -81.57
CA ALA A 156 -29.32 56.61 -82.80
C ALA A 156 -30.82 56.43 -82.58
N THR A 157 -31.62 57.39 -83.06
CA THR A 157 -33.09 57.44 -82.97
C THR A 157 -33.79 56.49 -83.97
N VAL A 158 -33.43 55.20 -83.96
CA VAL A 158 -33.92 54.05 -84.77
C VAL A 158 -32.94 53.61 -85.88
N GLN A 159 -32.16 52.56 -85.61
CA GLN A 159 -31.34 51.83 -86.60
C GLN A 159 -31.61 50.31 -86.55
N ARG A 160 -31.49 49.62 -87.70
CA ARG A 160 -31.38 48.16 -87.73
C ARG A 160 -29.93 47.78 -87.42
N PHE A 161 -29.74 46.88 -86.47
CA PHE A 161 -28.43 46.39 -86.08
C PHE A 161 -28.16 44.99 -86.63
N MET A 162 -26.91 44.67 -86.89
CA MET A 162 -26.44 43.33 -87.23
C MET A 162 -25.21 43.00 -86.38
N LEU A 163 -25.29 41.94 -85.59
CA LEU A 163 -24.18 41.49 -84.75
C LEU A 163 -23.48 40.31 -85.44
N LYS A 164 -22.33 40.57 -86.06
CA LYS A 164 -21.52 39.54 -86.71
C LYS A 164 -20.44 39.05 -85.78
N VAL A 165 -20.30 37.73 -85.65
CA VAL A 165 -19.16 37.11 -84.98
C VAL A 165 -18.27 36.48 -86.05
N GLU A 166 -17.04 36.98 -86.15
CA GLU A 166 -16.05 36.67 -87.18
C GLU A 166 -14.74 36.19 -86.52
N GLU A 167 -13.80 35.65 -87.30
CA GLU A 167 -12.47 35.23 -86.83
C GLU A 167 -12.48 34.27 -85.61
N LYS A 168 -13.45 33.36 -85.56
CA LYS A 168 -13.62 32.44 -84.44
C LYS A 168 -12.73 31.20 -84.55
N GLU A 169 -11.89 30.98 -83.54
CA GLU A 169 -10.93 29.89 -83.44
C GLU A 169 -11.07 29.18 -82.08
N LEU A 170 -11.23 27.86 -82.09
CA LEU A 170 -11.20 27.02 -80.89
C LEU A 170 -9.74 26.70 -80.54
N ILE A 171 -9.31 27.01 -79.32
CA ILE A 171 -7.93 26.85 -78.86
C ILE A 171 -7.81 25.65 -77.92
N TYR A 172 -6.96 24.71 -78.31
CA TYR A 172 -6.52 23.60 -77.48
C TYR A 172 -5.13 23.88 -76.92
N SER A 173 -4.95 23.75 -75.60
CA SER A 173 -3.65 23.95 -74.97
C SER A 173 -3.03 22.61 -74.53
N ALA A 174 -1.88 22.69 -73.85
CA ALA A 174 -1.29 21.53 -73.17
C ALA A 174 -2.24 20.96 -72.10
N GLU A 175 -3.11 21.78 -71.51
CA GLU A 175 -4.08 21.34 -70.52
C GLU A 175 -5.13 20.39 -71.12
N SER A 176 -5.66 20.68 -72.32
CA SER A 176 -6.56 19.76 -73.04
C SER A 176 -5.93 18.37 -73.22
N ILE A 177 -4.62 18.30 -73.51
CA ILE A 177 -3.91 17.02 -73.68
C ILE A 177 -3.87 16.26 -72.36
N VAL A 178 -3.56 16.95 -71.25
CA VAL A 178 -3.52 16.34 -69.92
C VAL A 178 -4.89 15.84 -69.50
N HIS A 179 -5.95 16.63 -69.69
CA HIS A 179 -7.33 16.21 -69.38
C HIS A 179 -7.75 14.97 -70.19
N LEU A 180 -7.44 14.96 -71.49
CA LEU A 180 -7.69 13.79 -72.33
C LEU A 180 -6.90 12.58 -71.83
N GLN A 181 -5.60 12.72 -71.59
CA GLN A 181 -4.75 11.62 -71.12
C GLN A 181 -5.27 11.04 -69.79
N GLN A 182 -5.61 11.89 -68.83
CA GLN A 182 -6.19 11.45 -67.55
C GLN A 182 -7.49 10.67 -67.75
N HIS A 183 -8.34 11.09 -68.69
CA HIS A 183 -9.58 10.38 -68.99
C HIS A 183 -9.32 9.02 -69.67
N LEU A 184 -8.35 8.96 -70.60
CA LEU A 184 -7.93 7.71 -71.23
C LEU A 184 -7.32 6.73 -70.21
N ASP A 185 -6.44 7.22 -69.33
CA ASP A 185 -5.81 6.43 -68.26
C ASP A 185 -6.85 5.90 -67.27
N LEU A 186 -7.89 6.69 -66.97
CA LEU A 186 -9.02 6.26 -66.15
C LEU A 186 -9.79 5.10 -66.80
N ILE A 187 -10.06 5.19 -68.12
CA ILE A 187 -10.71 4.11 -68.88
C ILE A 187 -9.82 2.87 -68.91
N GLN A 188 -8.51 3.02 -69.14
CA GLN A 188 -7.57 1.89 -69.11
C GLN A 188 -7.53 1.24 -67.72
N SER A 189 -7.52 2.05 -66.65
CA SER A 189 -7.55 1.57 -65.27
C SER A 189 -8.85 0.83 -64.95
N TYR A 190 -9.98 1.20 -65.55
CA TYR A 190 -11.24 0.46 -65.43
C TYR A 190 -11.13 -0.97 -65.99
N TYR A 191 -10.50 -1.15 -67.15
CA TYR A 191 -10.26 -2.49 -67.72
C TYR A 191 -9.26 -3.29 -66.89
N ALA A 192 -8.22 -2.65 -66.35
CA ALA A 192 -7.26 -3.30 -65.45
C ALA A 192 -7.90 -3.71 -64.11
N ALA A 193 -8.82 -2.88 -63.59
CA ALA A 193 -9.59 -3.18 -62.39
C ALA A 193 -10.46 -4.43 -62.59
N GLU A 194 -11.10 -4.57 -63.75
CA GLU A 194 -11.89 -5.76 -64.06
C GLU A 194 -11.04 -7.04 -64.07
N ALA A 195 -9.87 -7.01 -64.71
CA ALA A 195 -8.93 -8.13 -64.71
C ALA A 195 -8.47 -8.48 -63.29
N SER A 196 -8.20 -7.46 -62.46
CA SER A 196 -7.80 -7.62 -61.06
C SER A 196 -8.92 -8.27 -60.22
N ILE A 197 -10.18 -7.93 -60.45
CA ILE A 197 -11.33 -8.54 -59.78
C ILE A 197 -11.46 -10.02 -60.16
N ASN A 198 -11.33 -10.36 -61.44
CA ASN A 198 -11.39 -11.76 -61.87
C ASN A 198 -10.27 -12.59 -61.23
N GLN A 199 -9.05 -12.04 -61.16
CA GLN A 199 -7.93 -12.69 -60.48
C GLN A 199 -8.20 -12.87 -58.98
N ALA A 200 -8.73 -11.85 -58.30
CA ALA A 200 -9.08 -11.92 -56.89
C ALA A 200 -10.15 -12.99 -56.62
N LEU A 201 -11.19 -13.07 -57.46
CA LEU A 201 -12.21 -14.12 -57.40
C LEU A 201 -11.60 -15.52 -57.56
N GLN A 202 -10.64 -15.71 -58.48
CA GLN A 202 -9.93 -16.98 -58.65
C GLN A 202 -9.09 -17.35 -57.42
N GLN A 203 -8.32 -16.41 -56.89
CA GLN A 203 -7.48 -16.63 -55.71
C GLN A 203 -8.33 -16.96 -54.47
N LEU A 204 -9.52 -16.39 -54.35
CA LEU A 204 -10.45 -16.62 -53.26
C LEU A 204 -10.90 -18.09 -53.14
N TYR A 205 -10.95 -18.85 -54.26
CA TYR A 205 -11.28 -20.28 -54.23
C TYR A 205 -10.22 -21.15 -53.53
N SER A 206 -8.96 -20.71 -53.50
CA SER A 206 -7.88 -21.46 -52.84
C SER A 206 -7.90 -21.32 -51.30
N ILE A 207 -8.69 -20.39 -50.78
CA ILE A 207 -8.81 -20.11 -49.35
C ILE A 207 -9.90 -21.02 -48.76
N SER A 208 -9.49 -21.93 -47.88
CA SER A 208 -10.36 -22.92 -47.22
C SER A 208 -10.41 -22.69 -45.71
N ALA A 209 -11.62 -22.73 -45.15
CA ALA A 209 -11.85 -22.63 -43.71
C ALA A 209 -11.76 -24.00 -43.01
N GLU A 210 -11.69 -25.08 -43.79
CA GLU A 210 -11.59 -26.46 -43.34
C GLU A 210 -10.12 -26.89 -43.14
N ASP A 211 -9.19 -26.18 -43.76
CA ASP A 211 -7.75 -26.44 -43.65
C ASP A 211 -7.13 -25.71 -42.45
N VAL A 212 -7.48 -26.24 -41.27
CA VAL A 212 -7.08 -25.74 -39.95
C VAL A 212 -5.56 -25.64 -39.80
N ASP A 213 -4.79 -26.56 -40.39
CA ASP A 213 -3.33 -26.60 -40.24
C ASP A 213 -2.63 -25.42 -40.93
N ARG A 214 -3.28 -24.79 -41.93
CA ARG A 214 -2.77 -23.59 -42.64
C ARG A 214 -3.65 -22.37 -42.43
N MET A 215 -4.45 -22.33 -41.36
CA MET A 215 -5.42 -21.26 -41.12
C MET A 215 -4.80 -19.85 -41.12
N THR A 216 -3.62 -19.69 -40.53
CA THR A 216 -2.90 -18.40 -40.51
C THR A 216 -2.39 -17.95 -41.88
N LEU A 217 -2.16 -18.89 -42.80
CA LEU A 217 -1.83 -18.58 -44.19
C LEU A 217 -3.10 -18.16 -44.95
N HIS A 218 -4.20 -18.90 -44.77
CA HIS A 218 -5.50 -18.59 -45.37
C HIS A 218 -6.04 -17.22 -44.95
N ASP A 219 -5.93 -16.88 -43.67
CA ASP A 219 -6.32 -15.57 -43.12
C ASP A 219 -5.53 -14.40 -43.73
N ARG A 220 -4.20 -14.55 -43.84
CA ARG A 220 -3.33 -13.55 -44.47
C ARG A 220 -3.63 -13.37 -45.95
N ASN A 221 -3.81 -14.47 -46.68
CA ASN A 221 -4.16 -14.42 -48.10
C ASN A 221 -5.50 -13.72 -48.32
N LEU A 222 -6.50 -13.98 -47.45
CA LEU A 222 -7.79 -13.31 -47.53
C LEU A 222 -7.66 -11.81 -47.27
N LYS A 223 -6.87 -11.41 -46.27
CA LYS A 223 -6.63 -10.01 -45.95
C LYS A 223 -5.98 -9.25 -47.11
N GLN A 224 -5.02 -9.87 -47.79
CA GLN A 224 -4.40 -9.31 -49.00
C GLN A 224 -5.43 -9.01 -50.10
N LEU A 225 -6.40 -9.92 -50.29
CA LEU A 225 -7.49 -9.73 -51.27
C LEU A 225 -8.44 -8.60 -50.86
N GLU A 226 -8.77 -8.50 -49.57
CA GLU A 226 -9.60 -7.41 -49.03
C GLU A 226 -8.92 -6.04 -49.20
N GLU A 227 -7.61 -5.94 -48.94
CA GLU A 227 -6.83 -4.72 -49.15
C GLU A 227 -6.81 -4.31 -50.64
N THR A 228 -6.65 -5.29 -51.53
CA THR A 228 -6.73 -5.08 -52.98
C THR A 228 -8.10 -4.54 -53.38
N PHE A 229 -9.18 -5.11 -52.85
CA PHE A 229 -10.54 -4.68 -53.12
C PHE A 229 -10.86 -3.26 -52.61
N GLU A 230 -10.37 -2.90 -51.42
CA GLU A 230 -10.49 -1.54 -50.89
C GLU A 230 -9.74 -0.51 -51.75
N GLY A 231 -8.61 -0.89 -52.35
CA GLY A 231 -7.92 -0.08 -53.37
C GLY A 231 -8.79 0.20 -54.59
N LEU A 232 -9.51 -0.81 -55.09
CA LEU A 232 -10.42 -0.67 -56.23
C LEU A 232 -11.62 0.24 -55.92
N LYS A 233 -12.15 0.18 -54.69
CA LYS A 233 -13.26 1.06 -54.24
C LYS A 233 -12.87 2.53 -54.24
N LYS A 234 -11.65 2.86 -53.81
CA LYS A 234 -11.13 4.24 -53.76
C LYS A 234 -10.97 4.90 -55.14
N ALA A 235 -10.89 4.12 -56.22
CA ALA A 235 -10.74 4.66 -57.57
C ALA A 235 -12.01 5.38 -58.07
N SER A 236 -13.18 5.11 -57.47
CA SER A 236 -14.47 5.78 -57.75
C SER A 236 -14.87 5.74 -59.24
N TYR A 237 -14.68 4.59 -59.89
CA TYR A 237 -15.04 4.41 -61.31
C TYR A 237 -16.52 4.67 -61.58
N ARG A 238 -17.39 4.33 -60.62
CA ARG A 238 -18.84 4.52 -60.69
C ARG A 238 -19.21 5.97 -61.02
N GLU A 239 -18.63 6.92 -60.28
CA GLU A 239 -18.87 8.35 -60.47
C GLU A 239 -18.09 8.90 -61.66
N LYS A 240 -16.78 8.58 -61.75
CA LYS A 240 -15.89 9.22 -62.73
C LYS A 240 -16.12 8.79 -64.19
N LEU A 241 -16.61 7.56 -64.41
CA LEU A 241 -16.94 7.03 -65.74
C LEU A 241 -18.45 6.86 -65.96
N ASN A 242 -19.28 7.31 -65.01
CA ASN A 242 -20.74 7.19 -65.06
C ASN A 242 -21.22 5.75 -65.41
N LEU A 243 -20.66 4.77 -64.69
CA LEU A 243 -20.91 3.35 -64.96
C LEU A 243 -22.38 2.93 -64.77
N LYS A 244 -23.21 3.75 -64.11
CA LYS A 244 -24.66 3.50 -64.04
C LYS A 244 -25.33 3.53 -65.42
N GLN A 245 -24.84 4.37 -66.32
CA GLN A 245 -25.38 4.49 -67.67
C GLN A 245 -24.70 3.55 -68.65
N HIS A 246 -23.38 3.35 -68.51
CA HIS A 246 -22.60 2.50 -69.41
C HIS A 246 -21.46 1.79 -68.68
N ASP A 247 -21.60 0.48 -68.47
CA ASP A 247 -20.61 -0.39 -67.81
C ASP A 247 -20.32 -1.63 -68.68
N PRO A 248 -19.50 -1.49 -69.74
CA PRO A 248 -19.34 -2.52 -70.77
C PRO A 248 -18.81 -3.85 -70.22
N GLN A 249 -17.99 -3.80 -69.16
CA GLN A 249 -17.41 -4.99 -68.51
C GLN A 249 -18.19 -5.43 -67.26
N LYS A 250 -19.33 -4.79 -66.96
CA LYS A 250 -20.14 -5.06 -65.76
C LYS A 250 -19.30 -4.99 -64.46
N LEU A 251 -18.35 -4.07 -64.41
CA LEU A 251 -17.42 -3.91 -63.29
C LEU A 251 -18.19 -3.75 -61.97
N LEU A 252 -19.28 -2.98 -61.95
CA LEU A 252 -20.08 -2.77 -60.72
C LEU A 252 -20.67 -4.07 -60.18
N ALA A 253 -21.15 -4.95 -61.06
CA ALA A 253 -21.70 -6.24 -60.67
C ALA A 253 -20.60 -7.16 -60.12
N LYS A 254 -19.45 -7.21 -60.80
CA LYS A 254 -18.29 -8.01 -60.35
C LYS A 254 -17.69 -7.51 -59.04
N MET A 255 -17.65 -6.20 -58.82
CA MET A 255 -17.25 -5.61 -57.54
C MET A 255 -18.19 -6.04 -56.42
N SER A 256 -19.51 -6.01 -56.66
CA SER A 256 -20.49 -6.47 -55.68
C SER A 256 -20.37 -7.96 -55.38
N GLU A 257 -20.11 -8.79 -56.40
CA GLU A 257 -19.89 -10.24 -56.22
C GLU A 257 -18.63 -10.52 -55.38
N LEU A 258 -17.52 -9.87 -55.71
CA LEU A 258 -16.28 -10.01 -54.94
C LEU A 258 -16.46 -9.55 -53.50
N GLU A 259 -17.15 -8.44 -53.25
CA GLU A 259 -17.44 -7.95 -51.89
C GLU A 259 -18.22 -8.98 -51.06
N GLN A 260 -19.28 -9.55 -51.63
CA GLN A 260 -20.10 -10.58 -50.96
C GLN A 260 -19.28 -11.84 -50.67
N ASN A 261 -18.48 -12.31 -51.63
CA ASN A 261 -17.66 -13.50 -51.45
C ASN A 261 -16.53 -13.30 -50.43
N LEU A 262 -15.90 -12.12 -50.41
CA LEU A 262 -14.91 -11.76 -49.39
C LEU A 262 -15.54 -11.74 -48.00
N GLN A 263 -16.70 -11.12 -47.84
CA GLN A 263 -17.43 -11.10 -46.56
C GLN A 263 -17.81 -12.50 -46.08
N ALA A 264 -18.32 -13.35 -46.99
CA ALA A 264 -18.67 -14.73 -46.66
C ALA A 264 -17.42 -15.54 -46.23
N LYS A 265 -16.30 -15.43 -46.97
CA LYS A 265 -15.05 -16.10 -46.62
C LYS A 265 -14.46 -15.59 -45.31
N ARG A 266 -14.53 -14.28 -45.06
CA ARG A 266 -14.10 -13.65 -43.80
C ARG A 266 -14.88 -14.19 -42.62
N SER A 267 -16.20 -14.30 -42.76
CA SER A 267 -17.05 -14.91 -41.73
C SER A 267 -16.66 -16.36 -41.44
N ALA A 268 -16.43 -17.17 -42.48
CA ALA A 268 -16.03 -18.57 -42.34
C ALA A 268 -14.65 -18.72 -41.68
N ILE A 269 -13.65 -17.94 -42.10
CA ILE A 269 -12.31 -17.95 -41.51
C ILE A 269 -12.36 -17.47 -40.05
N ASN A 270 -13.10 -16.42 -39.74
CA ASN A 270 -13.26 -15.94 -38.36
C ASN A 270 -13.90 -17.01 -37.46
N HIS A 271 -14.90 -17.75 -37.96
CA HIS A 271 -15.50 -18.85 -37.23
C HIS A 271 -14.51 -20.00 -37.00
N ALA A 272 -13.73 -20.37 -38.03
CA ALA A 272 -12.71 -21.40 -37.91
C ALA A 272 -11.59 -20.99 -36.92
N LEU A 273 -11.13 -19.74 -36.97
CA LEU A 273 -10.17 -19.15 -36.03
C LEU A 273 -10.70 -19.20 -34.59
N ALA A 274 -11.97 -18.87 -34.38
CA ALA A 274 -12.60 -18.87 -33.06
C ALA A 274 -12.83 -20.28 -32.47
N THR A 275 -12.72 -21.33 -33.29
CA THR A 275 -12.98 -22.73 -32.89
C THR A 275 -11.76 -23.65 -33.11
N LEU A 276 -10.58 -23.06 -33.35
CA LEU A 276 -9.34 -23.80 -33.64
C LEU A 276 -8.99 -24.82 -32.55
N ASP A 277 -9.18 -24.44 -31.29
CA ASP A 277 -8.97 -25.32 -30.14
C ASP A 277 -9.83 -26.59 -30.24
N GLN A 278 -11.13 -26.44 -30.52
CA GLN A 278 -12.06 -27.55 -30.71
C GLN A 278 -11.73 -28.37 -31.96
N GLN A 279 -11.33 -27.72 -33.06
CA GLN A 279 -10.98 -28.43 -34.30
C GLN A 279 -9.70 -29.25 -34.17
N PHE A 280 -8.66 -28.68 -33.54
CA PHE A 280 -7.43 -29.42 -33.23
C PHE A 280 -7.71 -30.57 -32.26
N TYR A 281 -8.54 -30.35 -31.24
CA TYR A 281 -8.99 -31.42 -30.35
C TYR A 281 -9.71 -32.55 -31.11
N ASN A 282 -10.65 -32.24 -31.98
CA ASN A 282 -11.38 -33.24 -32.76
C ASN A 282 -10.46 -34.05 -33.69
N LYS A 283 -9.47 -33.40 -34.31
CA LYS A 283 -8.40 -34.09 -35.05
C LYS A 283 -7.61 -35.02 -34.14
N GLY A 284 -7.22 -34.55 -32.95
CA GLY A 284 -6.55 -35.38 -31.95
C GLY A 284 -7.35 -36.62 -31.58
N ILE A 285 -8.66 -36.48 -31.33
CA ILE A 285 -9.56 -37.61 -31.07
C ILE A 285 -9.63 -38.57 -32.26
N ALA A 286 -9.72 -38.07 -33.49
CA ALA A 286 -9.74 -38.91 -34.68
C ALA A 286 -8.46 -39.76 -34.81
N TYR A 287 -7.28 -39.16 -34.59
CA TYR A 287 -6.01 -39.88 -34.58
C TYR A 287 -5.90 -40.87 -33.41
N MET A 288 -6.44 -40.53 -32.24
CA MET A 288 -6.49 -41.43 -31.09
C MET A 288 -7.34 -42.67 -31.39
N ASN A 289 -8.51 -42.49 -32.00
CA ASN A 289 -9.39 -43.58 -32.43
C ASN A 289 -8.77 -44.44 -33.54
N ALA A 290 -7.87 -43.86 -34.35
CA ALA A 290 -7.10 -44.57 -35.35
C ALA A 290 -5.85 -45.28 -34.77
N GLY A 291 -5.63 -45.22 -33.46
CA GLY A 291 -4.49 -45.86 -32.78
C GLY A 291 -3.17 -45.07 -32.87
N ASN A 292 -3.18 -43.85 -33.41
CA ASN A 292 -1.99 -43.02 -33.54
C ASN A 292 -1.90 -41.99 -32.40
N ALA A 293 -1.53 -42.48 -31.21
CA ALA A 293 -1.44 -41.67 -29.99
C ALA A 293 -0.42 -40.52 -30.09
N SER A 294 0.71 -40.72 -30.79
CA SER A 294 1.73 -39.67 -30.93
C SER A 294 1.22 -38.48 -31.74
N VAL A 295 0.54 -38.73 -32.86
CA VAL A 295 -0.06 -37.65 -33.67
C VAL A 295 -1.24 -37.02 -32.93
N ALA A 296 -2.03 -37.81 -32.20
CA ALA A 296 -3.10 -37.29 -31.35
C ALA A 296 -2.55 -36.31 -30.30
N GLN A 297 -1.46 -36.66 -29.62
CA GLN A 297 -0.78 -35.81 -28.64
C GLN A 297 -0.35 -34.47 -29.26
N ALA A 298 0.21 -34.48 -30.46
CA ALA A 298 0.61 -33.26 -31.17
C ALA A 298 -0.59 -32.34 -31.47
N TYR A 299 -1.74 -32.91 -31.84
CA TYR A 299 -2.96 -32.14 -32.08
C TYR A 299 -3.61 -31.63 -30.79
N PHE A 300 -3.58 -32.39 -29.69
CA PHE A 300 -3.99 -31.86 -28.38
C PHE A 300 -3.07 -30.73 -27.91
N ALA A 301 -1.76 -30.83 -28.16
CA ALA A 301 -0.83 -29.74 -27.87
C ALA A 301 -1.14 -28.48 -28.67
N LYS A 302 -1.43 -28.59 -29.98
CA LYS A 302 -1.89 -27.45 -30.80
C LYS A 302 -3.19 -26.84 -30.27
N SER A 303 -4.13 -27.67 -29.81
CA SER A 303 -5.38 -27.20 -29.19
C SER A 303 -5.10 -26.35 -27.94
N ILE A 304 -4.20 -26.82 -27.08
CA ILE A 304 -3.78 -26.11 -25.86
C ILE A 304 -2.98 -24.84 -26.19
N GLU A 305 -2.15 -24.85 -27.23
CA GLU A 305 -1.40 -23.67 -27.68
C GLU A 305 -2.32 -22.54 -28.11
N VAL A 306 -3.41 -22.85 -28.82
CA VAL A 306 -4.40 -21.87 -29.24
C VAL A 306 -5.32 -21.43 -28.08
N ASN A 307 -5.73 -22.38 -27.23
CA ASN A 307 -6.53 -22.09 -26.04
C ASN A 307 -6.00 -22.87 -24.82
N PRO A 308 -5.16 -22.25 -23.98
CA PRO A 308 -4.61 -22.90 -22.78
C PRO A 308 -5.65 -23.28 -21.71
N ALA A 309 -6.88 -22.77 -21.82
CA ALA A 309 -7.98 -23.10 -20.92
C ALA A 309 -8.90 -24.19 -21.48
N PHE A 310 -8.59 -24.77 -22.64
CA PHE A 310 -9.41 -25.80 -23.28
C PHE A 310 -9.24 -27.17 -22.58
N ALA A 311 -10.00 -27.35 -21.51
CA ALA A 311 -9.93 -28.51 -20.62
C ALA A 311 -10.03 -29.89 -21.31
N PRO A 312 -10.84 -30.11 -22.37
CA PRO A 312 -10.92 -31.42 -23.03
C PRO A 312 -9.57 -31.89 -23.58
N ALA A 313 -8.76 -30.99 -24.16
CA ALA A 313 -7.43 -31.36 -24.67
C ALA A 313 -6.45 -31.68 -23.53
N HIS A 314 -6.47 -30.91 -22.44
CA HIS A 314 -5.71 -31.23 -21.24
C HIS A 314 -6.09 -32.60 -20.68
N LEU A 315 -7.37 -32.95 -20.69
CA LEU A 315 -7.83 -34.25 -20.19
C LEU A 315 -7.32 -35.40 -21.03
N GLN A 316 -7.33 -35.31 -22.36
CA GLN A 316 -6.75 -36.36 -23.20
C GLN A 316 -5.24 -36.49 -23.01
N MET A 317 -4.52 -35.37 -22.82
CA MET A 317 -3.11 -35.41 -22.44
C MET A 317 -2.90 -36.14 -21.11
N ALA A 318 -3.73 -35.87 -20.09
CA ALA A 318 -3.62 -36.55 -18.79
C ALA A 318 -3.89 -38.07 -18.90
N ARG A 319 -4.83 -38.47 -19.78
CA ARG A 319 -5.09 -39.89 -20.07
C ARG A 319 -3.90 -40.54 -20.77
N LEU A 320 -3.28 -39.88 -21.74
CA LEU A 320 -2.07 -40.36 -22.40
C LEU A 320 -0.90 -40.50 -21.41
N ASP A 321 -0.68 -39.50 -20.56
CA ASP A 321 0.34 -39.54 -19.50
C ASP A 321 0.11 -40.74 -18.56
N PHE A 322 -1.14 -40.99 -18.16
CA PHE A 322 -1.50 -42.12 -17.31
C PHE A 322 -1.27 -43.48 -17.97
N ILE A 323 -1.69 -43.64 -19.24
CA ILE A 323 -1.49 -44.88 -20.02
C ILE A 323 0.00 -45.19 -20.19
N ASN A 324 0.83 -44.16 -20.34
CA ASN A 324 2.28 -44.30 -20.47
C ASN A 324 3.00 -44.53 -19.13
N GLY A 325 2.27 -44.59 -18.00
CA GLY A 325 2.82 -44.81 -16.67
C GLY A 325 3.36 -43.54 -15.99
N TYR A 326 3.19 -42.37 -16.60
CA TYR A 326 3.53 -41.06 -16.02
C TYR A 326 2.44 -40.60 -15.05
N ILE A 327 2.23 -41.37 -13.98
CA ILE A 327 1.13 -41.20 -13.02
C ILE A 327 1.18 -39.82 -12.35
N LYS A 328 2.38 -39.31 -12.06
CA LYS A 328 2.55 -38.01 -11.38
C LYS A 328 2.12 -36.86 -12.29
N GLU A 329 2.56 -36.88 -13.55
CA GLU A 329 2.22 -35.91 -14.58
C GLU A 329 0.72 -35.93 -14.87
N ALA A 330 0.15 -37.13 -15.01
CA ALA A 330 -1.29 -37.33 -15.14
C ALA A 330 -2.05 -36.76 -13.94
N ALA A 331 -1.62 -37.07 -12.72
CA ALA A 331 -2.26 -36.58 -11.50
C ALA A 331 -2.22 -35.05 -11.40
N THR A 332 -1.07 -34.41 -11.66
CA THR A 332 -0.97 -32.95 -11.66
C THR A 332 -1.92 -32.33 -12.68
N ARG A 333 -1.91 -32.83 -13.92
CA ARG A 333 -2.78 -32.29 -14.98
C ARG A 333 -4.25 -32.51 -14.67
N THR A 334 -4.65 -33.69 -14.19
CA THR A 334 -6.02 -33.98 -13.76
C THR A 334 -6.45 -33.08 -12.61
N LEU A 335 -5.60 -32.85 -11.62
CA LEU A 335 -5.89 -31.97 -10.51
C LEU A 335 -6.15 -30.52 -10.98
N ASP A 336 -5.31 -30.00 -11.88
CA ASP A 336 -5.49 -28.67 -12.46
C ASP A 336 -6.81 -28.55 -13.24
N ILE A 337 -7.15 -29.55 -14.06
CA ILE A 337 -8.42 -29.60 -14.78
C ILE A 337 -9.60 -29.54 -13.82
N MET A 338 -9.57 -30.37 -12.76
CA MET A 338 -10.70 -30.54 -11.85
C MET A 338 -10.87 -29.38 -10.86
N THR A 339 -9.83 -28.59 -10.60
CA THR A 339 -9.85 -27.55 -9.56
C THR A 339 -9.68 -26.12 -10.06
N ARG A 340 -9.12 -25.92 -11.27
CA ARG A 340 -8.75 -24.58 -11.78
C ARG A 340 -9.40 -24.23 -13.12
N MET A 341 -9.88 -25.22 -13.88
CA MET A 341 -10.44 -24.99 -15.21
C MET A 341 -11.97 -24.98 -15.19
N ARG A 342 -12.56 -24.26 -16.15
CA ARG A 342 -13.99 -24.35 -16.44
C ARG A 342 -14.22 -25.58 -17.31
N ILE A 343 -14.92 -26.58 -16.76
CA ILE A 343 -15.18 -27.85 -17.42
C ILE A 343 -16.66 -28.04 -17.70
N ASP A 344 -16.98 -28.67 -18.83
CA ASP A 344 -18.35 -29.12 -19.15
C ASP A 344 -18.65 -30.46 -18.42
N PRO A 345 -19.93 -30.88 -18.33
CA PRO A 345 -20.31 -32.09 -17.62
C PRO A 345 -19.65 -33.38 -18.14
N GLN A 346 -19.39 -33.50 -19.43
CA GLN A 346 -18.75 -34.68 -20.01
C GLN A 346 -17.26 -34.72 -19.63
N THR A 347 -16.57 -33.58 -19.75
CA THR A 347 -15.17 -33.46 -19.30
C THR A 347 -15.04 -33.72 -17.80
N ALA A 348 -15.98 -33.23 -16.98
CA ALA A 348 -16.01 -33.50 -15.55
C ALA A 348 -16.17 -35.00 -15.24
N GLN A 349 -17.07 -35.69 -15.94
CA GLN A 349 -17.30 -37.12 -15.76
C GLN A 349 -16.06 -37.95 -16.13
N ILE A 350 -15.44 -37.66 -17.28
CA ILE A 350 -14.22 -38.37 -17.72
C ILE A 350 -13.04 -38.03 -16.81
N GLY A 351 -12.93 -36.77 -16.36
CA GLY A 351 -11.91 -36.32 -15.41
C GLY A 351 -12.01 -37.03 -14.06
N LEU A 352 -13.22 -37.21 -13.54
CA LEU A 352 -13.46 -37.98 -12.31
C LEU A 352 -13.12 -39.47 -12.47
N ALA A 353 -13.45 -40.08 -13.61
CA ALA A 353 -13.08 -41.47 -13.89
C ALA A 353 -11.55 -41.64 -13.92
N LEU A 354 -10.83 -40.75 -14.63
CA LEU A 354 -9.37 -40.76 -14.64
C LEU A 354 -8.78 -40.51 -13.24
N ALA A 355 -9.36 -39.59 -12.47
CA ALA A 355 -8.92 -39.35 -11.10
C ALA A 355 -9.11 -40.60 -10.22
N GLN A 356 -10.17 -41.39 -10.43
CA GLN A 356 -10.39 -42.64 -9.73
C GLN A 356 -9.33 -43.70 -10.10
N ASP A 357 -8.95 -43.80 -11.38
CA ASP A 357 -7.89 -44.69 -11.84
C ASP A 357 -6.51 -44.30 -11.27
N ILE A 358 -6.19 -43.00 -11.27
CA ILE A 358 -4.94 -42.46 -10.69
C ILE A 358 -4.89 -42.74 -9.18
N TYR A 359 -6.00 -42.49 -8.47
CA TYR A 359 -6.10 -42.82 -7.04
C TYR A 359 -5.86 -44.31 -6.80
N GLY A 360 -6.49 -45.19 -7.57
CA GLY A 360 -6.26 -46.64 -7.51
C GLY A 360 -4.80 -47.01 -7.74
N ALA A 361 -4.14 -46.38 -8.71
CA ALA A 361 -2.72 -46.60 -8.99
C ALA A 361 -1.82 -46.18 -7.83
N TYR A 362 -2.11 -45.07 -7.13
CA TYR A 362 -1.39 -44.71 -5.91
C TYR A 362 -1.56 -45.76 -4.80
N ILE A 363 -2.77 -46.29 -4.61
CA ILE A 363 -3.01 -47.35 -3.62
C ILE A 363 -2.19 -48.61 -3.95
N VAL A 364 -2.19 -49.05 -5.22
CA VAL A 364 -1.42 -50.22 -5.66
C VAL A 364 0.08 -49.99 -5.49
N ASN A 365 0.59 -48.84 -5.92
CA ASN A 365 2.01 -48.51 -5.79
C ASN A 365 2.44 -48.41 -4.32
N GLY A 366 1.63 -47.79 -3.46
CA GLY A 366 1.88 -47.74 -2.02
C GLY A 366 1.96 -49.13 -1.40
N ASN A 367 1.01 -50.02 -1.72
CA ASN A 367 1.04 -51.41 -1.27
C ASN A 367 2.25 -52.18 -1.79
N ASN A 368 2.66 -51.97 -3.05
CA ASN A 368 3.85 -52.58 -3.62
C ASN A 368 5.12 -52.14 -2.89
N PHE A 369 5.27 -50.85 -2.58
CA PHE A 369 6.39 -50.36 -1.77
C PHE A 369 6.39 -50.95 -0.37
N THR A 370 5.22 -51.03 0.29
CA THR A 370 5.07 -51.69 1.60
C THR A 370 5.54 -53.15 1.56
N SER A 371 5.13 -53.91 0.52
CA SER A 371 5.52 -55.33 0.38
C SER A 371 7.02 -55.55 0.18
N ARG A 372 7.74 -54.53 -0.33
CA ARG A 372 9.19 -54.55 -0.54
C ARG A 372 9.98 -54.06 0.68
N GLY A 373 9.29 -53.59 1.73
CA GLY A 373 9.92 -52.97 2.89
C GLY A 373 10.38 -51.52 2.68
N ASP A 374 10.08 -50.92 1.52
CA ASP A 374 10.35 -49.50 1.27
C ASP A 374 9.20 -48.65 1.83
N TYR A 375 9.15 -48.57 3.16
CA TYR A 375 8.05 -47.89 3.85
C TYR A 375 8.05 -46.38 3.61
N GLN A 376 9.21 -45.77 3.34
CA GLN A 376 9.29 -44.34 3.04
C GLN A 376 8.57 -44.00 1.73
N SER A 377 8.86 -44.74 0.66
CA SER A 377 8.16 -44.55 -0.62
C SER A 377 6.68 -44.91 -0.52
N ALA A 378 6.33 -45.93 0.28
CA ALA A 378 4.94 -46.31 0.52
C ALA A 378 4.14 -45.18 1.17
N LEU A 379 4.64 -44.63 2.29
CA LEU A 379 3.97 -43.54 3.01
C LEU A 379 3.88 -42.26 2.18
N ALA A 380 4.90 -41.93 1.39
CA ALA A 380 4.83 -40.83 0.45
C ALA A 380 3.74 -41.03 -0.62
N THR A 381 3.60 -42.25 -1.14
CA THR A 381 2.59 -42.59 -2.15
C THR A 381 1.17 -42.58 -1.57
N PHE A 382 0.97 -43.09 -0.35
CA PHE A 382 -0.32 -42.99 0.35
C PHE A 382 -0.67 -41.53 0.68
N GLY A 383 0.32 -40.72 1.06
CA GLY A 383 0.14 -39.28 1.22
C GLY A 383 -0.31 -38.60 -0.08
N GLN A 384 0.26 -38.98 -1.24
CA GLN A 384 -0.20 -38.52 -2.55
C GLN A 384 -1.65 -38.93 -2.82
N ALA A 385 -2.02 -40.19 -2.55
CA ALA A 385 -3.41 -40.66 -2.69
C ALA A 385 -4.38 -39.87 -1.81
N ARG A 386 -4.00 -39.58 -0.56
CA ARG A 386 -4.81 -38.80 0.39
C ARG A 386 -5.01 -37.36 -0.07
N ASN A 387 -3.93 -36.70 -0.47
CA ASN A 387 -3.98 -35.33 -0.98
C ASN A 387 -4.84 -35.25 -2.24
N PHE A 388 -4.63 -36.17 -3.19
CA PHE A 388 -5.39 -36.26 -4.43
C PHE A 388 -6.88 -36.48 -4.17
N CYS A 389 -7.21 -37.35 -3.22
CA CYS A 389 -8.58 -37.58 -2.77
C CYS A 389 -9.24 -36.32 -2.18
N SER A 390 -8.53 -35.61 -1.30
CA SER A 390 -9.08 -34.44 -0.62
C SER A 390 -9.27 -33.23 -1.54
N ALA A 391 -8.48 -33.13 -2.62
CA ALA A 391 -8.45 -31.96 -3.47
C ALA A 391 -9.51 -31.98 -4.59
N ILE A 392 -9.95 -33.16 -5.02
CA ILE A 392 -10.91 -33.31 -6.13
C ILE A 392 -12.32 -33.58 -5.57
N GLY A 393 -13.18 -32.56 -5.65
CA GLY A 393 -14.58 -32.69 -5.26
C GLY A 393 -15.32 -33.75 -6.11
N GLY A 394 -16.07 -34.63 -5.45
CA GLY A 394 -16.84 -35.70 -6.10
C GLY A 394 -16.06 -36.99 -6.38
N LEU A 395 -14.75 -37.04 -6.10
CA LEU A 395 -13.96 -38.26 -6.20
C LEU A 395 -14.34 -39.26 -5.09
N ARG A 396 -14.71 -40.48 -5.49
CA ARG A 396 -15.07 -41.56 -4.54
C ARG A 396 -13.83 -42.35 -4.14
N CYS A 397 -13.25 -41.99 -3.01
CA CYS A 397 -12.07 -42.66 -2.48
C CYS A 397 -12.44 -43.76 -1.48
N ASN A 398 -11.77 -44.91 -1.56
CA ASN A 398 -11.85 -45.95 -0.54
C ASN A 398 -10.91 -45.61 0.63
N LEU A 399 -11.33 -44.65 1.46
CA LEU A 399 -10.56 -44.22 2.64
C LEU A 399 -10.23 -45.38 3.60
N PRO A 400 -11.11 -46.38 3.84
CA PRO A 400 -10.73 -47.57 4.61
C PRO A 400 -9.51 -48.29 4.05
N ALA A 401 -9.48 -48.60 2.75
CA ALA A 401 -8.35 -49.28 2.12
C ALA A 401 -7.06 -48.43 2.13
N LEU A 402 -7.19 -47.11 1.97
CA LEU A 402 -6.06 -46.17 2.11
C LEU A 402 -5.50 -46.18 3.53
N ASN A 403 -6.34 -46.02 4.55
CA ASN A 403 -5.93 -46.02 5.96
C ASN A 403 -5.29 -47.36 6.34
N GLU A 404 -5.82 -48.49 5.84
CA GLU A 404 -5.28 -49.82 6.08
C GLU A 404 -3.89 -49.99 5.43
N GLY A 405 -3.73 -49.57 4.17
CA GLY A 405 -2.44 -49.60 3.47
C GLY A 405 -1.38 -48.72 4.12
N GLU A 406 -1.76 -47.48 4.45
CA GLU A 406 -0.91 -46.51 5.16
C GLU A 406 -0.54 -47.01 6.55
N GLY A 407 -1.49 -47.60 7.29
CA GLY A 407 -1.25 -48.20 8.60
C GLY A 407 -0.27 -49.37 8.56
N ARG A 408 -0.36 -50.25 7.55
CA ARG A 408 0.64 -51.31 7.35
C ARG A 408 2.04 -50.74 7.08
N ALA A 409 2.15 -49.73 6.23
CA ALA A 409 3.42 -49.08 5.93
C ALA A 409 4.02 -48.38 7.15
N ALA A 410 3.18 -47.63 7.88
CA ALA A 410 3.56 -46.92 9.10
C ALA A 410 4.02 -47.90 10.18
N TYR A 411 3.26 -48.98 10.40
CA TYR A 411 3.66 -50.02 11.36
C TYR A 411 4.99 -50.68 10.97
N GLY A 412 5.20 -50.97 9.68
CA GLY A 412 6.47 -51.51 9.18
C GLY A 412 7.66 -50.58 9.41
N ALA A 413 7.52 -49.29 9.11
CA ALA A 413 8.53 -48.26 9.38
C ALA A 413 8.82 -48.11 10.88
N TYR A 414 7.76 -47.98 11.69
CA TYR A 414 7.85 -47.91 13.15
C TYR A 414 8.63 -49.09 13.72
N ARG A 415 8.29 -50.30 13.30
CA ARG A 415 8.94 -51.53 13.77
C ARG A 415 10.41 -51.58 13.37
N ALA A 416 10.76 -51.10 12.18
CA ALA A 416 12.16 -51.04 11.73
C ALA A 416 13.00 -50.15 12.68
N ILE A 417 12.48 -48.99 13.08
CA ILE A 417 13.14 -48.08 14.04
C ILE A 417 13.32 -48.79 15.39
N VAL A 418 12.28 -49.45 15.90
CA VAL A 418 12.37 -50.19 17.18
C VAL A 418 13.39 -51.33 17.11
N GLU A 419 13.44 -52.08 16.02
CA GLU A 419 14.41 -53.17 15.83
C GLU A 419 15.86 -52.67 15.70
N ASP A 420 16.09 -51.52 15.07
CA ASP A 420 17.39 -50.85 15.12
C ASP A 420 17.77 -50.48 16.56
N GLY A 421 16.83 -49.90 17.31
CA GLY A 421 16.99 -49.60 18.73
C GLY A 421 17.33 -50.83 19.59
N ARG A 422 16.64 -51.95 19.37
CA ARG A 422 16.93 -53.24 20.04
C ARG A 422 18.33 -53.74 19.68
N ARG A 423 18.77 -53.57 18.44
CA ARG A 423 20.14 -53.92 18.01
C ARG A 423 21.20 -53.04 18.68
N PHE A 424 20.99 -51.72 18.78
CA PHE A 424 21.88 -50.84 19.53
C PHE A 424 21.98 -51.24 21.00
N LEU A 425 20.84 -51.53 21.63
CA LEU A 425 20.79 -51.99 23.03
C LEU A 425 21.57 -53.29 23.22
N SER A 426 21.43 -54.26 22.31
CA SER A 426 22.16 -55.54 22.37
C SER A 426 23.69 -55.38 22.31
N ARG A 427 24.18 -54.27 21.73
CA ARG A 427 25.60 -53.92 21.64
C ARG A 427 26.05 -52.99 22.77
N ASN A 428 25.19 -52.75 23.76
CA ASN A 428 25.38 -51.80 24.84
C ASN A 428 25.59 -50.33 24.38
N ASP A 429 25.11 -50.00 23.18
CA ASP A 429 25.09 -48.62 22.67
C ASP A 429 23.81 -47.92 23.13
N LEU A 430 23.81 -47.53 24.41
CA LEU A 430 22.62 -46.98 25.07
C LEU A 430 22.18 -45.64 24.48
N VAL A 431 23.10 -44.86 23.92
CA VAL A 431 22.78 -43.53 23.36
C VAL A 431 21.96 -43.68 22.08
N ASN A 432 22.40 -44.53 21.16
CA ASN A 432 21.65 -44.75 19.92
C ASN A 432 20.37 -45.56 20.16
N ALA A 433 20.37 -46.47 21.13
CA ALA A 433 19.16 -47.19 21.53
C ALA A 433 18.06 -46.25 22.09
N GLU A 434 18.44 -45.31 22.96
CA GLU A 434 17.53 -44.29 23.49
C GLU A 434 17.00 -43.39 22.38
N ARG A 435 17.87 -42.93 21.47
CA ARG A 435 17.45 -42.12 20.33
C ARG A 435 16.42 -42.86 19.47
N ALA A 436 16.67 -44.11 19.13
CA ALA A 436 15.75 -44.92 18.34
C ALA A 436 14.39 -45.10 19.04
N ALA A 437 14.36 -45.30 20.35
CA ALA A 437 13.10 -45.37 21.11
C ALA A 437 12.32 -44.05 21.04
N SER A 438 13.00 -42.91 21.20
CA SER A 438 12.40 -41.58 21.09
C SER A 438 11.90 -41.26 19.67
N ASP A 439 12.67 -41.65 18.66
CA ASP A 439 12.31 -41.50 17.25
C ASP A 439 11.06 -42.35 16.93
N ALA A 440 10.98 -43.58 17.44
CA ALA A 440 9.81 -44.44 17.28
C ALA A 440 8.56 -43.87 17.97
N GLN A 441 8.68 -43.30 19.17
CA GLN A 441 7.57 -42.60 19.85
C GLN A 441 7.10 -41.37 19.06
N THR A 442 8.04 -40.60 18.51
CA THR A 442 7.72 -39.44 17.67
C THR A 442 7.02 -39.87 16.38
N PHE A 443 7.55 -40.89 15.71
CA PHE A 443 6.95 -41.47 14.51
C PHE A 443 5.51 -41.94 14.78
N GLN A 444 5.26 -42.63 15.90
CA GLN A 444 3.91 -43.05 16.26
C GLN A 444 2.97 -41.86 16.46
N ARG A 445 3.42 -40.78 17.09
CA ARG A 445 2.61 -39.56 17.28
C ARG A 445 2.23 -38.93 15.94
N ASP A 446 3.16 -38.89 14.98
CA ASP A 446 2.93 -38.34 13.65
C ASP A 446 1.93 -39.19 12.84
N TYR A 447 1.91 -40.51 13.08
CA TYR A 447 1.01 -41.47 12.44
C TYR A 447 -0.13 -41.97 13.34
N LYS A 448 -0.49 -41.24 14.40
CA LYS A 448 -1.47 -41.66 15.42
C LYS A 448 -2.83 -42.09 14.86
N HIS A 449 -3.24 -41.53 13.73
CA HIS A 449 -4.52 -41.83 13.07
C HIS A 449 -4.57 -43.24 12.45
N VAL A 450 -3.43 -43.87 12.20
CA VAL A 450 -3.31 -45.25 11.69
C VAL A 450 -2.50 -46.18 12.61
N LEU A 451 -1.73 -45.63 13.55
CA LEU A 451 -0.93 -46.39 14.52
C LEU A 451 -1.32 -45.98 15.95
N ALA A 452 -2.05 -46.87 16.65
CA ALA A 452 -2.77 -46.51 17.88
C ALA A 452 -1.87 -46.28 19.11
N ASP A 453 -0.86 -47.13 19.32
CA ASP A 453 0.03 -47.06 20.49
C ASP A 453 1.50 -47.24 20.13
N ALA A 454 2.37 -46.80 21.03
CA ALA A 454 3.83 -46.83 20.90
C ALA A 454 4.46 -47.91 21.79
N ARG A 455 3.71 -48.98 22.15
CA ARG A 455 4.09 -49.91 23.21
C ARG A 455 5.49 -50.51 23.03
N GLU A 456 5.87 -50.89 21.81
CA GLU A 456 7.18 -51.50 21.57
C GLU A 456 8.35 -50.51 21.79
N ALA A 457 8.12 -49.23 21.53
CA ALA A 457 9.07 -48.15 21.77
C ALA A 457 9.18 -47.81 23.26
N ASP A 458 8.05 -47.81 23.98
CA ASP A 458 8.02 -47.62 25.43
C ASP A 458 8.74 -48.77 26.16
N GLU A 459 8.51 -50.01 25.71
CA GLU A 459 9.23 -51.19 26.22
C GLU A 459 10.75 -51.12 25.94
N LEU A 460 11.15 -50.63 24.77
CA LEU A 460 12.55 -50.38 24.44
C LEU A 460 13.15 -49.30 25.35
N GLN A 461 12.47 -48.15 25.50
CA GLN A 461 12.92 -47.04 26.35
C GLN A 461 13.10 -47.50 27.80
N ASN A 462 12.14 -48.25 28.35
CA ASN A 462 12.22 -48.81 29.69
C ASN A 462 13.45 -49.70 29.86
N LYS A 463 13.74 -50.58 28.88
CA LYS A 463 14.94 -51.44 28.92
C LYS A 463 16.23 -50.62 28.84
N VAL A 464 16.28 -49.59 28.00
CA VAL A 464 17.46 -48.71 27.91
C VAL A 464 17.69 -47.96 29.24
N LYS A 465 16.63 -47.44 29.84
CA LYS A 465 16.70 -46.72 31.13
C LYS A 465 17.06 -47.64 32.29
N GLN A 466 16.63 -48.90 32.24
CA GLN A 466 17.07 -49.91 33.19
C GLN A 466 18.60 -50.16 33.10
N GLN A 467 19.19 -50.15 31.90
CA GLN A 467 20.65 -50.25 31.75
C GLN A 467 21.39 -49.03 32.29
N TYR A 468 20.87 -47.82 32.05
CA TYR A 468 21.43 -46.60 32.67
C TYR A 468 21.36 -46.65 34.20
N TYR A 469 20.22 -47.09 34.75
CA TYR A 469 20.03 -47.26 36.19
C TYR A 469 21.11 -48.16 36.81
N LEU A 470 21.35 -49.34 36.24
CA LEU A 470 22.39 -50.26 36.71
C LEU A 470 23.80 -49.66 36.55
N ARG A 471 24.08 -49.02 35.41
CA ARG A 471 25.38 -48.38 35.15
C ARG A 471 25.69 -47.28 36.15
N HIS A 472 24.72 -46.45 36.51
CA HIS A 472 24.88 -45.40 37.52
C HIS A 472 25.21 -46.01 38.89
N ILE A 473 24.55 -47.09 39.30
CA ILE A 473 24.87 -47.80 40.55
C ILE A 473 26.33 -48.30 40.53
N ASP A 474 26.76 -48.96 39.45
CA ASP A 474 28.11 -49.50 39.35
C ASP A 474 29.17 -48.39 39.33
N GLN A 475 28.94 -47.31 38.59
CA GLN A 475 29.83 -46.14 38.59
C GLN A 475 29.88 -45.46 39.97
N GLY A 476 28.74 -45.35 40.66
CA GLY A 476 28.67 -44.83 42.02
C GLY A 476 29.51 -45.67 42.99
N LYS A 477 29.45 -47.00 42.90
CA LYS A 477 30.29 -47.92 43.69
C LYS A 477 31.78 -47.72 43.41
N VAL A 478 32.17 -47.54 42.14
CA VAL A 478 33.56 -47.26 41.76
C VAL A 478 34.04 -45.95 42.39
N TYR A 479 33.29 -44.86 42.25
CA TYR A 479 33.66 -43.57 42.86
C TYR A 479 33.68 -43.62 44.39
N LEU A 480 32.74 -44.36 44.99
CA LEU A 480 32.69 -44.55 46.44
C LEU A 480 33.95 -45.27 46.94
N SER A 481 34.40 -46.33 46.23
CA SER A 481 35.64 -47.05 46.54
C SER A 481 36.88 -46.17 46.39
N ALA A 482 36.86 -45.23 45.44
CA ALA A 482 37.91 -44.23 45.24
C ALA A 482 37.83 -43.05 46.23
N ARG A 483 36.89 -43.06 47.19
CA ARG A 483 36.60 -41.96 48.13
C ARG A 483 36.23 -40.64 47.44
N ASN A 484 35.81 -40.68 46.18
CA ASN A 484 35.23 -39.54 45.49
C ASN A 484 33.73 -39.48 45.80
N TYR A 485 33.40 -39.06 47.02
CA TYR A 485 32.04 -39.10 47.55
C TYR A 485 31.05 -38.22 46.78
N GLN A 486 31.52 -37.12 46.19
CA GLN A 486 30.67 -36.21 45.43
C GLN A 486 30.21 -36.84 44.11
N GLU A 487 31.14 -37.40 43.33
CA GLU A 487 30.77 -38.13 42.11
C GLU A 487 30.00 -39.41 42.42
N ALA A 488 30.34 -40.12 43.50
CA ALA A 488 29.58 -41.28 43.95
C ALA A 488 28.12 -40.93 44.25
N LEU A 489 27.89 -39.87 45.03
CA LEU A 489 26.56 -39.39 45.37
C LEU A 489 25.79 -38.99 44.12
N TYR A 490 26.41 -38.24 43.20
CA TYR A 490 25.79 -37.84 41.94
C TYR A 490 25.29 -39.05 41.13
N GLN A 491 26.10 -40.10 41.00
CA GLN A 491 25.70 -41.32 40.30
C GLN A 491 24.55 -42.03 41.01
N PHE A 492 24.58 -42.15 42.34
CA PHE A 492 23.50 -42.78 43.09
C PHE A 492 22.19 -41.96 43.05
N GLU A 493 22.27 -40.64 43.08
CA GLU A 493 21.09 -39.78 42.91
C GLU A 493 20.47 -39.94 41.52
N ALA A 494 21.29 -40.04 40.46
CA ALA A 494 20.81 -40.32 39.10
C ALA A 494 20.12 -41.70 39.03
N ALA A 495 20.64 -42.71 39.73
CA ALA A 495 20.00 -44.01 39.83
C ALA A 495 18.66 -43.95 40.60
N LEU A 496 18.61 -43.25 41.74
CA LEU A 496 17.38 -43.08 42.53
C LEU A 496 16.29 -42.34 41.74
N ASP A 497 16.66 -41.35 40.94
CA ASP A 497 15.72 -40.64 40.06
C ASP A 497 15.13 -41.56 38.98
N LEU A 498 15.97 -42.38 38.33
CA LEU A 498 15.52 -43.37 37.37
C LEU A 498 14.62 -44.45 38.01
N GLU A 499 14.96 -44.90 39.21
CA GLU A 499 14.17 -45.88 39.98
C GLU A 499 12.74 -45.36 40.22
N HIS A 500 12.62 -44.11 40.65
CA HIS A 500 11.33 -43.47 40.89
C HIS A 500 10.56 -43.19 39.58
N THR A 501 11.21 -42.57 38.60
CA THR A 501 10.56 -42.14 37.34
C THR A 501 10.05 -43.33 36.52
N TYR A 502 10.76 -44.46 36.51
CA TYR A 502 10.40 -45.65 35.72
C TYR A 502 9.85 -46.82 36.56
N ALA A 503 9.63 -46.60 37.87
CA ALA A 503 9.11 -47.61 38.80
C ALA A 503 9.87 -48.96 38.72
N PHE A 504 11.20 -48.89 38.61
CA PHE A 504 12.03 -50.09 38.57
C PHE A 504 11.99 -50.84 39.90
N GLN A 505 12.33 -52.13 39.88
CA GLN A 505 12.49 -52.89 41.12
C GLN A 505 13.66 -52.32 41.92
N PRO A 506 13.45 -51.85 43.17
CA PRO A 506 14.50 -51.20 43.93
C PRO A 506 15.69 -52.11 44.22
N VAL A 507 16.90 -51.63 43.94
CA VAL A 507 18.14 -52.28 44.38
C VAL A 507 18.34 -51.96 45.87
N ARG A 508 18.16 -52.97 46.73
CA ARG A 508 18.14 -52.81 48.20
C ARG A 508 19.34 -52.07 48.79
N GLU A 509 20.51 -52.20 48.17
CA GLU A 509 21.75 -51.56 48.62
C GLU A 509 21.92 -50.09 48.16
N LEU A 510 21.13 -49.61 47.19
CA LEU A 510 21.29 -48.26 46.63
C LEU A 510 21.08 -47.16 47.68
N GLY A 511 20.01 -47.25 48.48
CA GLY A 511 19.75 -46.30 49.57
C GLY A 511 20.91 -46.20 50.58
N PRO A 512 21.36 -47.33 51.16
CA PRO A 512 22.54 -47.35 52.02
C PRO A 512 23.82 -46.81 51.37
N LEU A 513 24.09 -47.14 50.10
CA LEU A 513 25.26 -46.64 49.37
C LEU A 513 25.18 -45.12 49.14
N ALA A 514 24.01 -44.60 48.79
CA ALA A 514 23.76 -43.18 48.64
C ALA A 514 23.96 -42.44 49.97
N GLN A 515 23.44 -42.99 51.07
CA GLN A 515 23.65 -42.45 52.43
C GLN A 515 25.14 -42.44 52.81
N GLN A 516 25.88 -43.51 52.50
CA GLN A 516 27.31 -43.62 52.75
C GLN A 516 28.12 -42.57 51.96
N ALA A 517 27.74 -42.27 50.72
CA ALA A 517 28.33 -41.20 49.92
C ALA A 517 27.90 -39.80 50.39
N ALA A 518 26.65 -39.64 50.81
CA ALA A 518 26.06 -38.36 51.21
C ALA A 518 26.70 -37.80 52.48
N LYS A 519 26.99 -38.63 53.48
CA LYS A 519 27.50 -38.16 54.78
C LYS A 519 28.79 -37.32 54.66
N PRO A 520 29.87 -37.77 53.99
CA PRO A 520 31.08 -36.95 53.83
C PRO A 520 30.85 -35.65 53.05
N VAL A 521 30.02 -35.70 52.00
CA VAL A 521 29.67 -34.50 51.19
C VAL A 521 28.93 -33.48 52.05
N LEU A 522 27.98 -33.94 52.86
CA LEU A 522 27.23 -33.11 53.79
C LEU A 522 28.12 -32.50 54.86
N ILE A 523 29.03 -33.28 55.45
CA ILE A 523 30.01 -32.78 56.44
C ILE A 523 30.86 -31.65 55.85
N GLU A 524 31.37 -31.83 54.64
CA GLU A 524 32.16 -30.81 53.94
C GLU A 524 31.33 -29.56 53.66
N LYS A 525 30.07 -29.73 53.26
CA LYS A 525 29.13 -28.63 53.04
C LYS A 525 28.83 -27.84 54.32
N LEU A 526 28.66 -28.53 55.44
CA LEU A 526 28.49 -27.91 56.77
C LEU A 526 29.73 -27.11 57.18
N ARG A 527 30.93 -27.65 56.92
CA ARG A 527 32.20 -26.95 57.15
C ARG A 527 32.28 -25.65 56.34
N GLN A 528 31.92 -25.70 55.05
CA GLN A 528 31.90 -24.51 54.19
C GLN A 528 30.89 -23.46 54.70
N GLY A 529 29.69 -23.89 55.12
CA GLY A 529 28.70 -23.00 55.75
C GLY A 529 29.24 -22.32 57.00
N TYR A 530 30.00 -23.07 57.82
CA TYR A 530 30.61 -22.52 59.03
C TYR A 530 31.66 -21.45 58.69
N GLU A 531 32.49 -21.69 57.67
CA GLU A 531 33.46 -20.70 57.18
C GLU A 531 32.80 -19.45 56.60
N GLN A 532 31.67 -19.61 55.89
CA GLN A 532 30.87 -18.49 55.41
C GLN A 532 30.37 -17.63 56.59
N ALA A 533 29.82 -18.27 57.63
CA ALA A 533 29.40 -17.57 58.84
C ALA A 533 30.58 -16.88 59.55
N MET A 534 31.75 -17.53 59.62
CA MET A 534 32.97 -16.95 60.18
C MET A 534 33.41 -15.66 59.47
N ARG A 535 33.25 -15.59 58.15
CA ARG A 535 33.63 -14.43 57.31
C ARG A 535 32.48 -13.42 57.14
N ASN A 536 31.42 -13.56 57.93
CA ASN A 536 30.23 -12.69 57.90
C ASN A 536 29.38 -12.78 56.61
N SER A 537 29.51 -13.86 55.82
CA SER A 537 28.64 -14.17 54.68
C SER A 537 27.37 -14.90 55.15
N LEU A 538 26.53 -14.22 55.93
CA LEU A 538 25.40 -14.86 56.63
C LEU A 538 24.29 -15.36 55.70
N ALA A 539 24.07 -14.71 54.56
CA ALA A 539 23.09 -15.18 53.58
C ALA A 539 23.51 -16.55 53.00
N ASP A 540 24.77 -16.66 52.56
CA ASP A 540 25.33 -17.90 52.03
C ASP A 540 25.36 -18.99 53.09
N ALA A 541 25.74 -18.66 54.33
CA ALA A 541 25.74 -19.61 55.43
C ALA A 541 24.35 -20.19 55.73
N ARG A 542 23.30 -19.36 55.69
CA ARG A 542 21.91 -19.82 55.87
C ARG A 542 21.42 -20.65 54.68
N ALA A 543 21.77 -20.28 53.45
CA ALA A 543 21.47 -21.09 52.27
C ALA A 543 22.15 -22.47 52.36
N THR A 544 23.41 -22.49 52.79
CA THR A 544 24.17 -23.72 53.03
C THR A 544 23.53 -24.58 54.10
N ALA A 545 23.10 -23.98 55.23
CA ALA A 545 22.37 -24.68 56.28
C ALA A 545 21.05 -25.29 55.77
N SER A 546 20.26 -24.53 54.99
CA SER A 546 19.00 -25.03 54.42
C SER A 546 19.22 -26.25 53.52
N ILE A 547 20.23 -26.21 52.64
CA ILE A 547 20.56 -27.35 51.77
C ILE A 547 21.06 -28.53 52.60
N ALA A 548 21.86 -28.27 53.65
CA ALA A 548 22.35 -29.32 54.53
C ALA A 548 21.18 -30.04 55.23
N LEU A 549 20.16 -29.29 55.69
CA LEU A 549 18.96 -29.86 56.30
C LEU A 549 18.16 -30.73 55.32
N ASP A 550 18.02 -30.29 54.07
CA ASP A 550 17.36 -31.09 53.03
C ASP A 550 18.11 -32.39 52.75
N MET A 551 19.45 -32.31 52.63
CA MET A 551 20.30 -33.49 52.49
C MET A 551 20.20 -34.44 53.70
N GLN A 552 20.05 -33.91 54.92
CA GLN A 552 19.84 -34.75 56.11
C GLN A 552 18.58 -35.60 55.98
N ASN A 553 17.47 -34.98 55.62
CA ASN A 553 16.18 -35.65 55.49
C ASN A 553 16.20 -36.65 54.34
N ARG A 554 16.73 -36.25 53.18
CA ARG A 554 16.74 -37.07 51.97
C ARG A 554 17.56 -38.35 52.12
N PHE A 555 18.65 -38.30 52.88
CA PHE A 555 19.56 -39.44 53.06
C PHE A 555 19.48 -40.09 54.44
N ALA A 556 18.42 -39.82 55.22
CA ALA A 556 18.18 -40.39 56.54
C ALA A 556 19.37 -40.17 57.53
N LEU A 557 19.94 -38.96 57.55
CA LEU A 557 21.09 -38.55 58.38
C LEU A 557 20.69 -37.61 59.53
N GLU A 558 19.41 -37.48 59.85
CA GLU A 558 18.89 -36.60 60.90
C GLU A 558 19.31 -37.04 62.30
N GLN A 559 19.60 -38.33 62.47
CA GLN A 559 20.06 -38.92 63.74
C GLN A 559 21.57 -39.18 63.76
N ASP A 560 22.29 -38.88 62.67
CA ASP A 560 23.75 -39.04 62.64
C ASP A 560 24.39 -37.97 63.55
N LYS A 561 24.97 -38.43 64.65
CA LYS A 561 25.53 -37.57 65.69
C LYS A 561 26.51 -36.53 65.14
N GLU A 562 27.41 -36.93 64.24
CA GLU A 562 28.42 -36.02 63.70
C GLU A 562 27.79 -34.92 62.83
N VAL A 563 26.83 -35.31 61.98
CA VAL A 563 26.12 -34.35 61.12
C VAL A 563 25.29 -33.37 61.96
N VAL A 564 24.56 -33.88 62.97
CA VAL A 564 23.77 -33.05 63.90
C VAL A 564 24.65 -32.06 64.66
N ASP A 565 25.79 -32.53 65.19
CA ASP A 565 26.72 -31.67 65.94
C ASP A 565 27.30 -30.57 65.04
N ARG A 566 27.70 -30.89 63.80
CA ARG A 566 28.22 -29.89 62.83
C ARG A 566 27.17 -28.90 62.36
N TYR A 567 25.93 -29.36 62.14
CA TYR A 567 24.82 -28.47 61.79
C TYR A 567 24.53 -27.49 62.92
N LYS A 568 24.49 -27.97 64.17
CA LYS A 568 24.34 -27.13 65.35
C LYS A 568 25.44 -26.07 65.44
N GLN A 569 26.71 -26.46 65.28
CA GLN A 569 27.84 -25.52 65.27
C GLN A 569 27.70 -24.42 64.21
N LEU A 570 27.25 -24.77 62.99
CA LEU A 570 26.95 -23.79 61.95
C LEU A 570 25.85 -22.82 62.40
N THR A 571 24.72 -23.32 62.90
CA THR A 571 23.60 -22.47 63.33
C THR A 571 23.98 -21.56 64.48
N GLU A 572 24.72 -22.05 65.47
CA GLU A 572 25.22 -21.25 66.60
C GLU A 572 26.21 -20.17 66.13
N ARG A 573 27.06 -20.50 65.14
CA ARG A 573 28.01 -19.52 64.58
C ARG A 573 27.30 -18.40 63.81
N ILE A 574 26.26 -18.74 63.02
CA ILE A 574 25.42 -17.75 62.33
C ILE A 574 24.81 -16.78 63.35
N GLN A 575 24.15 -17.30 64.39
CA GLN A 575 23.54 -16.48 65.44
C GLN A 575 24.57 -15.60 66.16
N THR A 576 25.74 -16.16 66.50
CA THR A 576 26.82 -15.41 67.14
C THR A 576 27.28 -14.24 66.27
N GLN A 577 27.47 -14.48 64.97
CA GLN A 577 27.93 -13.45 64.05
C GLN A 577 26.85 -12.38 63.79
N GLU A 578 25.58 -12.75 63.77
CA GLU A 578 24.46 -11.80 63.72
C GLU A 578 24.49 -10.85 64.92
N CYS A 579 24.68 -11.38 66.14
CA CYS A 579 24.75 -10.54 67.33
C CYS A 579 25.95 -9.59 67.32
N ILE A 580 27.10 -10.02 66.80
CA ILE A 580 28.27 -9.14 66.61
C ILE A 580 27.92 -7.99 65.66
N ASN A 581 27.25 -8.27 64.53
CA ASN A 581 26.86 -7.23 63.58
C ASN A 581 25.85 -6.25 64.18
N THR A 582 24.88 -6.75 64.94
CA THR A 582 23.85 -5.93 65.58
C THR A 582 24.44 -5.04 66.67
N GLN A 583 25.39 -5.56 67.45
CA GLN A 583 26.16 -4.77 68.42
C GLN A 583 26.94 -3.65 67.70
N ALA A 584 27.67 -3.95 66.63
CA ALA A 584 28.41 -2.94 65.86
C ALA A 584 27.50 -1.86 65.26
N ALA A 585 26.31 -2.23 64.78
CA ALA A 585 25.32 -1.28 64.27
C ALA A 585 24.74 -0.39 65.39
N TYR A 586 24.48 -0.96 66.56
CA TYR A 586 24.09 -0.21 67.76
C TYR A 586 25.16 0.83 68.14
N ASP A 587 26.42 0.40 68.22
CA ASP A 587 27.56 1.25 68.60
C ASP A 587 27.80 2.37 67.59
N LYS A 588 27.60 2.11 66.30
CA LYS A 588 27.68 3.15 65.26
C LYS A 588 26.63 4.26 65.45
N HIS A 589 25.38 3.89 65.76
CA HIS A 589 24.33 4.87 66.03
C HIS A 589 24.59 5.66 67.32
N GLN A 590 25.14 5.00 68.33
CA GLN A 590 25.60 5.64 69.57
C GLN A 590 26.67 6.70 69.32
N GLU A 591 27.71 6.35 68.58
CA GLU A 591 28.80 7.27 68.26
C GLU A 591 28.29 8.48 67.47
N ASN A 592 27.45 8.26 66.46
CA ASN A 592 26.81 9.34 65.71
C ASN A 592 25.97 10.26 66.62
N ALA A 593 25.20 9.69 67.56
CA ALA A 593 24.42 10.47 68.51
C ALA A 593 25.34 11.37 69.37
N ARG A 594 26.46 10.83 69.86
CA ARG A 594 27.45 11.60 70.64
C ARG A 594 28.06 12.76 69.84
N GLU A 595 28.39 12.54 68.57
CA GLU A 595 28.89 13.62 67.69
C GLU A 595 27.84 14.70 67.42
N LEU A 596 26.57 14.32 67.22
CA LEU A 596 25.47 15.27 67.07
C LEU A 596 25.22 16.08 68.34
N VAL A 597 25.37 15.47 69.51
CA VAL A 597 25.33 16.16 70.81
C VAL A 597 26.44 17.20 70.91
N LYS A 598 27.70 16.84 70.56
CA LYS A 598 28.83 17.80 70.52
C LYS A 598 28.55 18.96 69.56
N GLY A 599 27.92 18.67 68.41
CA GLY A 599 27.49 19.67 67.43
C GLY A 599 26.23 20.46 67.80
N LYS A 600 25.66 20.26 69.00
CA LYS A 600 24.43 20.91 69.49
C LYS A 600 23.19 20.63 68.63
N LYS A 601 23.21 19.56 67.85
CA LYS A 601 22.10 19.09 66.99
C LYS A 601 21.27 18.07 67.76
N TYR A 602 20.62 18.50 68.84
CA TYR A 602 19.98 17.62 69.81
C TYR A 602 18.81 16.83 69.24
N LEU A 603 18.00 17.40 68.34
CA LEU A 603 16.94 16.67 67.66
C LEU A 603 17.46 15.48 66.86
N ALA A 604 18.51 15.70 66.06
CA ALA A 604 19.15 14.65 65.29
C ALA A 604 19.85 13.62 66.20
N ALA A 605 20.44 14.07 67.32
CA ALA A 605 21.03 13.18 68.31
C ALA A 605 20.00 12.26 68.96
N ASP A 606 18.81 12.77 69.31
CA ASP A 606 17.72 11.94 69.86
C ASP A 606 17.28 10.86 68.86
N GLN A 607 17.14 11.23 67.57
CA GLN A 607 16.84 10.28 66.51
C GLN A 607 17.93 9.21 66.34
N ALA A 608 19.20 9.59 66.46
CA ALA A 608 20.31 8.63 66.40
C ALA A 608 20.30 7.65 67.59
N TYR A 609 20.00 8.12 68.81
CA TYR A 609 19.81 7.22 69.95
C TYR A 609 18.58 6.32 69.79
N GLN A 610 17.46 6.83 69.26
CA GLN A 610 16.30 6.00 68.94
C GLN A 610 16.63 4.92 67.91
N ALA A 611 17.43 5.25 66.90
CA ALA A 611 17.91 4.28 65.93
C ALA A 611 18.76 3.17 66.58
N ALA A 612 19.66 3.53 67.51
CA ALA A 612 20.41 2.55 68.30
C ALA A 612 19.46 1.61 69.08
N LEU A 613 18.49 2.16 69.82
CA LEU A 613 17.51 1.36 70.56
C LEU A 613 16.68 0.44 69.66
N LYS A 614 16.33 0.90 68.47
CA LYS A 614 15.62 0.10 67.47
C LYS A 614 16.46 -1.07 66.96
N VAL A 615 17.76 -0.87 66.74
CA VAL A 615 18.69 -1.94 66.36
C VAL A 615 18.74 -3.02 67.45
N ALA A 616 18.88 -2.63 68.72
CA ALA A 616 18.86 -3.58 69.85
C ALA A 616 17.52 -4.33 69.97
N ALA A 617 16.40 -3.62 69.83
CA ALA A 617 15.05 -4.23 69.90
C ALA A 617 14.75 -5.17 68.73
N GLY A 618 15.41 -4.98 67.58
CA GLY A 618 15.24 -5.83 66.39
C GLY A 618 15.79 -7.25 66.56
N MET A 619 16.70 -7.47 67.50
CA MET A 619 17.26 -8.80 67.79
C MET A 619 17.35 -9.06 69.31
N PRO A 620 16.23 -9.34 69.99
CA PRO A 620 16.19 -9.52 71.45
C PRO A 620 17.12 -10.62 71.96
N ALA A 621 17.32 -11.68 71.17
CA ALA A 621 18.20 -12.80 71.51
C ALA A 621 19.67 -12.40 71.75
N CYS A 622 20.10 -11.25 71.22
CA CYS A 622 21.46 -10.76 71.37
C CYS A 622 21.72 -10.03 72.69
N ASN A 623 20.69 -9.74 73.49
CA ASN A 623 20.81 -9.08 74.81
C ASN A 623 21.71 -7.83 74.80
N ILE A 624 21.61 -7.00 73.75
CA ILE A 624 22.40 -5.77 73.61
C ILE A 624 22.06 -4.80 74.74
N ALA A 625 23.08 -4.33 75.45
CA ALA A 625 22.90 -3.40 76.56
C ALA A 625 22.47 -2.03 76.05
N THR A 626 21.24 -1.60 76.39
CA THR A 626 20.64 -0.39 75.81
C THR A 626 20.83 0.89 76.62
N PHE A 627 21.33 0.78 77.86
CA PHE A 627 21.36 1.87 78.85
C PHE A 627 22.06 3.14 78.33
N THR A 628 23.15 3.02 77.56
CA THR A 628 23.88 4.18 77.05
C THR A 628 23.04 5.07 76.12
N ALA A 629 22.10 4.50 75.35
CA ALA A 629 21.21 5.28 74.48
C ALA A 629 20.06 5.88 75.30
N THR A 630 19.49 5.08 76.20
CA THR A 630 18.40 5.52 77.08
C THR A 630 18.84 6.73 77.91
N ASP A 631 20.00 6.64 78.56
CA ASP A 631 20.59 7.71 79.36
C ASP A 631 20.97 8.91 78.49
N GLY A 632 21.54 8.66 77.31
CA GLY A 632 21.88 9.71 76.34
C GLY A 632 20.67 10.55 75.93
N ARG A 633 19.51 9.93 75.69
CA ARG A 633 18.26 10.62 75.37
C ARG A 633 17.73 11.43 76.56
N MET A 634 17.74 10.85 77.75
CA MET A 634 17.31 11.55 78.96
C MET A 634 18.17 12.79 79.22
N ALA A 635 19.49 12.69 79.02
CA ALA A 635 20.43 13.78 79.23
C ALA A 635 20.15 14.99 78.33
N ILE A 636 19.69 14.77 77.08
CA ILE A 636 19.46 15.85 76.11
C ILE A 636 17.99 16.27 75.97
N ALA A 637 17.06 15.60 76.68
CA ALA A 637 15.63 15.76 76.48
C ALA A 637 15.16 17.23 76.52
N LYS A 638 15.69 18.02 77.46
CA LYS A 638 15.35 19.46 77.59
C LYS A 638 15.79 20.28 76.36
N ALA A 639 16.98 20.00 75.84
CA ALA A 639 17.49 20.66 74.64
C ALA A 639 16.71 20.25 73.38
N VAL A 640 16.31 18.97 73.31
CA VAL A 640 15.45 18.43 72.24
C VAL A 640 14.10 19.15 72.25
N SER A 641 13.41 19.21 73.38
CA SER A 641 12.10 19.89 73.51
C SER A 641 12.17 21.35 73.09
N TYR A 642 13.24 22.06 73.47
CA TYR A 642 13.43 23.44 73.05
C TYR A 642 13.64 23.59 71.54
N GLN A 643 14.46 22.74 70.92
CA GLN A 643 14.65 22.75 69.46
C GLN A 643 13.34 22.44 68.72
N GLN A 644 12.50 21.53 69.24
CA GLN A 644 11.17 21.25 68.69
C GLN A 644 10.26 22.49 68.76
N MET A 645 10.29 23.23 69.86
CA MET A 645 9.54 24.49 69.97
C MET A 645 9.99 25.48 68.88
N LEU A 646 11.29 25.62 68.64
CA LEU A 646 11.82 26.48 67.57
C LEU A 646 11.42 26.01 66.16
N GLU A 647 11.45 24.70 65.88
CA GLU A 647 10.96 24.14 64.61
C GLU A 647 9.45 24.40 64.41
N ASN A 648 8.65 24.22 65.46
CA ASN A 648 7.22 24.50 65.43
C ASN A 648 6.94 25.99 65.18
N ILE A 649 7.66 26.89 65.84
CA ILE A 649 7.59 28.35 65.59
C ILE A 649 7.88 28.63 64.11
N ASN A 650 8.99 28.09 63.58
CA ASN A 650 9.36 28.29 62.17
C ASN A 650 8.28 27.73 61.22
N HIS A 651 7.67 26.61 61.58
CA HIS A 651 6.55 26.03 60.84
C HIS A 651 5.32 26.96 60.84
N LEU A 652 4.92 27.48 62.00
CA LEU A 652 3.80 28.41 62.14
C LEU A 652 4.04 29.71 61.36
N VAL A 653 5.26 30.26 61.41
CA VAL A 653 5.68 31.41 60.59
C VAL A 653 5.52 31.08 59.11
N THR A 654 6.01 29.93 58.67
CA THR A 654 5.91 29.48 57.27
C THR A 654 4.45 29.35 56.83
N LYS A 655 3.56 28.84 57.69
CA LYS A 655 2.11 28.73 57.44
C LYS A 655 1.32 30.04 57.60
N SER A 656 2.00 31.15 57.88
CA SER A 656 1.38 32.46 58.09
C SER A 656 0.46 32.56 59.32
N ARG A 657 0.58 31.61 60.27
CA ARG A 657 -0.16 31.60 61.54
C ARG A 657 0.57 32.45 62.57
N PHE A 658 0.66 33.76 62.32
CA PHE A 658 1.60 34.62 63.02
C PHE A 658 1.27 34.86 64.49
N THR A 659 -0.01 34.98 64.86
CA THR A 659 -0.41 35.16 66.27
C THR A 659 0.04 33.97 67.12
N GLU A 660 -0.14 32.76 66.59
CA GLU A 660 0.24 31.52 67.25
C GLU A 660 1.76 31.34 67.28
N ALA A 661 2.46 31.72 66.21
CA ALA A 661 3.92 31.74 66.19
C ALA A 661 4.51 32.67 67.27
N ILE A 662 3.89 33.83 67.50
CA ILE A 662 4.33 34.78 68.53
C ILE A 662 4.09 34.19 69.93
N ALA A 663 2.91 33.63 70.18
CA ALA A 663 2.60 33.00 71.46
C ALA A 663 3.54 31.82 71.77
N ALA A 664 3.79 30.96 70.77
CA ALA A 664 4.73 29.85 70.88
C ALA A 664 6.17 30.34 71.11
N TYR A 665 6.55 31.51 70.56
CA TYR A 665 7.86 32.11 70.81
C TYR A 665 8.02 32.56 72.27
N GLU A 666 7.00 33.21 72.84
CA GLU A 666 7.01 33.58 74.26
C GLU A 666 7.08 32.35 75.17
N GLU A 667 6.40 31.27 74.80
CA GLU A 667 6.46 30.00 75.52
C GLU A 667 7.85 29.36 75.44
N ALA A 668 8.47 29.36 74.25
CA ALA A 668 9.83 28.87 74.07
C ALA A 668 10.85 29.70 74.89
N GLU A 669 10.67 31.02 74.99
CA GLU A 669 11.50 31.88 75.84
C GLU A 669 11.37 31.51 77.32
N LYS A 670 10.13 31.32 77.81
CA LYS A 670 9.87 30.87 79.18
C LYS A 670 10.51 29.51 79.46
N TYR A 671 10.33 28.55 78.54
CA TYR A 671 10.91 27.22 78.65
C TYR A 671 12.45 27.27 78.69
N TYR A 672 13.06 28.07 77.79
CA TYR A 672 14.50 28.25 77.74
C TYR A 672 15.09 28.70 79.09
N LEU A 673 14.43 29.66 79.73
CA LEU A 673 14.84 30.19 81.03
C LEU A 673 14.57 29.20 82.17
N ALA A 674 13.37 28.63 82.23
CA ALA A 674 12.94 27.72 83.30
C ALA A 674 13.79 26.44 83.33
N GLU A 675 14.03 25.84 82.16
CA GLU A 675 14.77 24.58 82.02
C GLU A 675 16.29 24.78 81.88
N GLN A 676 16.77 26.02 82.01
CA GLN A 676 18.18 26.38 81.90
C GLN A 676 18.83 25.84 80.62
N VAL A 677 18.11 25.94 79.49
CA VAL A 677 18.51 25.34 78.21
C VAL A 677 19.86 25.89 77.71
N GLY A 678 20.26 27.09 78.15
CA GLY A 678 21.58 27.65 77.90
C GLY A 678 22.75 26.77 78.34
N LYS A 679 22.56 25.86 79.33
CA LYS A 679 23.59 24.87 79.76
C LYS A 679 23.97 23.89 78.65
N PHE A 680 23.09 23.69 77.67
CA PHE A 680 23.34 22.89 76.47
C PHE A 680 24.03 23.70 75.35
N GLY A 681 24.47 24.93 75.63
CA GLY A 681 25.15 25.79 74.67
C GLY A 681 24.27 26.28 73.51
N LEU A 682 22.94 26.18 73.65
CA LEU A 682 21.94 26.79 72.77
C LEU A 682 21.68 28.23 73.21
N ASN A 683 21.38 29.12 72.26
CA ASN A 683 21.12 30.53 72.53
C ASN A 683 19.67 30.89 72.17
N HIS A 684 19.02 31.71 73.00
CA HIS A 684 17.74 32.34 72.70
C HIS A 684 17.95 33.80 72.32
N ILE A 685 17.41 34.22 71.17
CA ILE A 685 17.38 35.64 70.78
C ILE A 685 16.02 36.24 71.11
N SER A 686 15.95 37.54 71.39
CA SER A 686 14.68 38.20 71.68
C SER A 686 13.72 38.13 70.49
N LEU A 687 12.41 38.11 70.75
CA LEU A 687 11.37 38.13 69.71
C LEU A 687 11.57 39.31 68.72
N PHE A 688 12.07 40.45 69.21
CA PHE A 688 12.45 41.59 68.37
C PHE A 688 13.52 41.21 67.33
N ASN A 689 14.64 40.63 67.77
CA ASN A 689 15.73 40.24 66.86
C ASN A 689 15.29 39.11 65.92
N PHE A 690 14.55 38.13 66.46
CA PHE A 690 13.97 37.05 65.65
C PHE A 690 13.07 37.59 64.54
N ALA A 691 12.15 38.51 64.86
CA ALA A 691 11.25 39.10 63.88
C ALA A 691 11.95 40.05 62.90
N ARG A 692 12.95 40.80 63.36
CA ARG A 692 13.77 41.69 62.53
C ARG A 692 14.53 40.92 61.47
N ASP A 693 15.14 39.79 61.86
CA ASP A 693 16.04 39.01 61.01
C ASP A 693 15.29 37.91 60.23
N ASN A 694 14.00 37.70 60.52
CA ASN A 694 13.16 36.76 59.78
C ASN A 694 12.98 37.18 58.31
N GLN A 695 13.08 36.22 57.40
CA GLN A 695 12.88 36.45 55.97
C GLN A 695 11.42 36.82 55.64
N LYS A 696 10.46 36.33 56.42
CA LYS A 696 9.03 36.53 56.16
C LYS A 696 8.57 37.87 56.72
N GLN A 697 8.65 38.91 55.88
CA GLN A 697 8.28 40.28 56.22
C GLN A 697 6.85 40.44 56.80
N SER A 698 5.90 39.58 56.40
CA SER A 698 4.54 39.59 56.95
C SER A 698 4.47 39.10 58.39
N PHE A 699 5.39 38.24 58.83
CA PHE A 699 5.55 37.88 60.25
C PHE A 699 6.09 39.07 61.04
N THR A 700 7.10 39.77 60.53
CA THR A 700 7.60 41.02 61.14
C THR A 700 6.46 42.04 61.28
N ALA A 701 5.59 42.16 60.29
CA ALA A 701 4.39 43.02 60.35
C ALA A 701 3.44 42.65 61.49
N ALA A 702 3.23 41.35 61.73
CA ALA A 702 2.42 40.86 62.84
C ALA A 702 3.07 41.15 64.20
N VAL A 703 4.39 40.97 64.32
CA VAL A 703 5.16 41.27 65.55
C VAL A 703 5.13 42.77 65.88
N ILE A 704 5.17 43.64 64.86
CA ILE A 704 4.97 45.09 65.05
C ILE A 704 3.59 45.37 65.66
N GLY A 705 2.53 44.76 65.12
CA GLY A 705 1.18 44.91 65.63
C GLY A 705 1.05 44.42 67.08
N TYR A 706 1.71 43.30 67.39
CA TYR A 706 1.79 42.75 68.73
C TYR A 706 2.45 43.72 69.73
N TYR A 707 3.61 44.31 69.39
CA TYR A 707 4.25 45.31 70.25
C TYR A 707 3.41 46.59 70.37
N ALA A 708 2.76 47.03 69.28
CA ALA A 708 1.87 48.20 69.29
C ALA A 708 0.65 48.00 70.20
N ASN A 709 0.08 46.80 70.22
CA ASN A 709 -1.05 46.46 71.10
C ASN A 709 -0.67 46.45 72.58
N ARG A 710 0.60 46.17 72.90
CA ARG A 710 1.13 46.19 74.28
C ARG A 710 1.71 47.54 74.70
N GLN A 711 1.39 48.62 73.97
CA GLN A 711 1.89 49.98 74.26
C GLN A 711 3.43 50.08 74.27
N GLN A 712 4.11 49.24 73.48
CA GLN A 712 5.56 49.30 73.30
C GLN A 712 5.88 50.07 72.00
N GLU A 713 5.47 51.33 71.94
CA GLU A 713 5.48 52.10 70.70
C GLU A 713 6.90 52.26 70.13
N LYS A 714 7.91 52.42 70.98
CA LYS A 714 9.31 52.58 70.54
C LYS A 714 9.81 51.34 69.79
N ILE A 715 9.54 50.14 70.31
CA ILE A 715 9.95 48.86 69.71
C ILE A 715 9.16 48.61 68.42
N ALA A 716 7.84 48.83 68.46
CA ALA A 716 6.97 48.73 67.29
C ALA A 716 7.42 49.69 66.18
N MET A 717 7.80 50.93 66.53
CA MET A 717 8.30 51.93 65.58
C MET A 717 9.65 51.54 64.97
N GLN A 718 10.58 50.99 65.76
CA GLN A 718 11.87 50.53 65.26
C GLN A 718 11.70 49.39 64.25
N LEU A 719 10.88 48.38 64.57
CA LEU A 719 10.57 47.29 63.63
C LEU A 719 9.78 47.80 62.41
N LEU A 720 8.83 48.71 62.58
CA LEU A 720 8.05 49.28 61.49
C LEU A 720 8.93 50.04 60.49
N THR A 721 9.88 50.84 60.99
CA THR A 721 10.86 51.53 60.14
C THR A 721 11.73 50.53 59.39
N SER A 722 12.30 49.54 60.11
CA SER A 722 13.10 48.47 59.48
C SER A 722 12.32 47.71 58.40
N LEU A 723 11.05 47.37 58.65
CA LEU A 723 10.18 46.66 57.72
C LEU A 723 9.86 47.49 56.47
N LEU A 724 9.62 48.79 56.63
CA LEU A 724 9.36 49.72 55.51
C LEU A 724 10.62 50.00 54.69
N ASP A 725 11.80 49.93 55.30
CA ASP A 725 13.08 50.04 54.60
C ASP A 725 13.41 48.78 53.79
N LYS A 726 12.95 47.62 54.27
CA LYS A 726 12.94 46.36 53.50
C LYS A 726 11.88 46.30 52.38
N GLY A 727 11.20 47.41 52.07
CA GLY A 727 10.30 47.53 50.92
C GLY A 727 8.86 47.04 51.12
N TYR A 728 8.45 46.71 52.36
CA TYR A 728 7.10 46.21 52.62
C TYR A 728 6.01 47.25 52.30
N SER A 729 4.85 46.78 51.81
CA SER A 729 3.80 47.66 51.25
C SER A 729 3.23 48.64 52.28
N LYS A 730 3.31 49.93 51.94
CA LYS A 730 2.73 51.05 52.72
C LYS A 730 1.23 50.91 52.96
N GLY A 731 0.52 50.26 52.03
CA GLY A 731 -0.92 49.99 52.17
C GLY A 731 -1.20 48.99 53.28
N LYS A 732 -0.37 47.95 53.39
CA LYS A 732 -0.50 46.89 54.40
C LYS A 732 -0.14 47.35 55.81
N THR A 733 0.71 48.37 55.94
CA THR A 733 1.08 48.97 57.23
C THR A 733 0.17 50.12 57.66
N LYS A 734 -0.85 50.48 56.86
CA LYS A 734 -1.71 51.65 57.13
C LYS A 734 -2.39 51.59 58.50
N LYS A 735 -2.99 50.44 58.85
CA LYS A 735 -3.73 50.29 60.12
C LYS A 735 -2.82 50.47 61.33
N VAL A 736 -1.67 49.78 61.36
CA VAL A 736 -0.72 49.87 62.47
C VAL A 736 -0.06 51.25 62.54
N GLN A 737 0.22 51.89 61.40
CA GLN A 737 0.66 53.29 61.37
C GLN A 737 -0.37 54.23 61.98
N GLN A 738 -1.66 54.08 61.65
CA GLN A 738 -2.72 54.90 62.22
C GLN A 738 -2.88 54.68 63.73
N GLN A 739 -2.78 53.42 64.19
CA GLN A 739 -2.80 53.07 65.61
C GLN A 739 -1.63 53.71 66.36
N LEU A 740 -0.40 53.50 65.89
CA LEU A 740 0.80 54.09 66.51
C LEU A 740 0.74 55.61 66.50
N GLY A 741 0.25 56.24 65.41
CA GLY A 741 0.09 57.69 65.34
C GLY A 741 -0.87 58.23 66.40
N LYS A 742 -2.01 57.55 66.64
CA LYS A 742 -2.94 57.92 67.72
C LYS A 742 -2.33 57.70 69.11
N GLN A 743 -1.68 56.56 69.33
CA GLN A 743 -1.05 56.23 70.62
C GLN A 743 0.03 57.25 70.97
N LEU A 744 0.89 57.61 70.02
CA LEU A 744 1.91 58.64 70.19
C LEU A 744 1.30 60.02 70.46
N ALA A 745 0.20 60.38 69.77
CA ALA A 745 -0.49 61.66 70.03
C ALA A 745 -1.12 61.72 71.42
N LEU A 746 -1.70 60.62 71.91
CA LEU A 746 -2.22 60.49 73.27
C LEU A 746 -1.09 60.61 74.30
N LYS A 747 0.02 59.92 74.07
CA LYS A 747 1.22 59.97 74.92
C LYS A 747 1.76 61.39 75.04
N ASP A 748 1.89 62.09 73.92
CA ASP A 748 2.35 63.48 73.90
C ASP A 748 1.34 64.47 74.47
N ALA A 749 0.04 64.17 74.41
CA ALA A 749 -0.99 64.96 75.09
C ALA A 749 -0.90 64.80 76.62
N SER A 750 -0.75 63.56 77.10
CA SER A 750 -0.53 63.29 78.52
C SER A 750 0.78 63.87 79.06
N ALA A 751 1.80 63.98 78.22
CA ALA A 751 3.10 64.55 78.57
C ALA A 751 3.19 66.08 78.41
N GLY A 752 2.10 66.77 78.06
CA GLY A 752 2.08 68.24 77.93
C GLY A 752 2.93 68.81 76.78
N ALA A 753 3.19 68.03 75.72
CA ALA A 753 4.08 68.45 74.64
C ALA A 753 3.56 69.71 73.91
N ALA A 754 4.32 70.80 73.97
CA ALA A 754 4.02 72.08 73.35
C ALA A 754 4.50 72.14 71.89
N GLY A 755 3.59 72.48 70.97
CA GLY A 755 3.91 72.61 69.55
C GLY A 755 2.71 72.37 68.66
N THR A 756 2.78 72.81 67.40
CA THR A 756 1.70 72.53 66.45
C THR A 756 1.62 71.02 66.19
N PRO A 757 0.40 70.45 66.01
CA PRO A 757 0.24 69.01 65.74
C PRO A 757 1.11 68.50 64.58
N LYS A 758 1.38 69.36 63.59
CA LYS A 758 2.22 69.07 62.43
C LYS A 758 3.71 68.98 62.78
N ALA A 759 4.20 69.86 63.67
CA ALA A 759 5.59 69.84 64.12
C ALA A 759 5.90 68.59 64.97
N LEU A 760 5.00 68.22 65.89
CA LEU A 760 5.17 67.04 66.73
C LEU A 760 5.05 65.72 65.92
N SER A 761 4.13 65.63 64.97
CA SER A 761 4.06 64.50 64.02
C SER A 761 5.36 64.30 63.22
N ALA A 762 6.06 65.39 62.91
CA ALA A 762 7.31 65.34 62.14
C ALA A 762 8.46 64.71 62.94
N THR A 763 8.48 64.76 64.27
CA THR A 763 9.56 64.15 65.09
C THR A 763 9.50 62.62 65.04
N TYR A 764 8.30 62.02 64.95
CA TYR A 764 8.14 60.56 64.84
C TYR A 764 8.26 60.04 63.42
N THR A 765 7.87 60.84 62.43
CA THR A 765 7.93 60.43 61.02
C THR A 765 9.24 60.81 60.36
N ASN A 766 9.98 61.77 60.92
CA ASN A 766 11.20 62.34 60.40
C ASN A 766 11.10 62.76 58.91
N GLY A 767 9.91 63.22 58.49
CA GLY A 767 9.61 63.55 57.10
C GLY A 767 9.50 62.35 56.14
N ASN A 768 9.60 61.12 56.64
CA ASN A 768 9.56 59.91 55.83
C ASN A 768 8.17 59.71 55.20
N LYS A 769 8.10 59.85 53.87
CA LYS A 769 6.87 59.67 53.09
C LYS A 769 6.25 58.27 53.28
N LYS A 770 7.02 57.25 53.70
CA LYS A 770 6.52 55.89 53.99
C LYS A 770 5.66 55.84 55.27
N LEU A 771 5.83 56.78 56.21
CA LEU A 771 5.08 56.90 57.47
C LEU A 771 3.94 57.92 57.41
N LYS A 772 3.51 58.32 56.20
CA LYS A 772 2.49 59.35 55.99
C LYS A 772 1.18 59.09 56.75
N GLN A 773 0.77 57.83 56.89
CA GLN A 773 -0.50 57.50 57.56
C GLN A 773 -0.37 57.63 59.08
N LEU A 774 0.82 57.38 59.63
CA LEU A 774 1.12 57.61 61.04
C LEU A 774 1.04 59.09 61.35
N GLY A 775 1.75 59.92 60.59
CA GLY A 775 1.75 61.36 60.81
C GLY A 775 0.36 61.99 60.69
N LYS A 776 -0.42 61.58 59.68
CA LYS A 776 -1.81 62.05 59.53
C LYS A 776 -2.71 61.63 60.69
N ALA A 777 -2.58 60.40 61.17
CA ALA A 777 -3.37 59.93 62.30
C ALA A 777 -3.00 60.65 63.60
N TYR A 778 -1.70 60.85 63.82
CA TYR A 778 -1.18 61.65 64.94
C TYR A 778 -1.76 63.07 64.91
N GLU A 779 -1.64 63.78 63.78
CA GLU A 779 -2.12 65.17 63.65
C GLU A 779 -3.63 65.28 63.90
N LYS A 780 -4.41 64.34 63.35
CA LYS A 780 -5.86 64.31 63.52
C LYS A 780 -6.23 64.08 64.99
N GLU A 781 -5.58 63.13 65.64
CA GLU A 781 -5.87 62.77 67.03
C GLU A 781 -5.46 63.90 67.99
N LYS A 782 -4.27 64.48 67.82
CA LYS A 782 -3.81 65.62 68.64
C LYS A 782 -4.71 66.85 68.49
N LYS A 783 -5.24 67.13 67.28
CA LYS A 783 -6.24 68.19 67.06
C LYS A 783 -7.58 67.91 67.73
N ARG A 784 -8.00 66.64 67.79
CA ARG A 784 -9.21 66.22 68.50
C ARG A 784 -9.06 66.44 70.01
N LEU A 785 -7.91 66.04 70.57
CA LEU A 785 -7.54 66.21 71.98
C LEU A 785 -7.27 67.67 72.39
N ALA A 786 -7.22 68.60 71.44
CA ALA A 786 -7.11 70.03 71.71
C ALA A 786 -8.46 70.76 71.58
N LYS A 787 -9.51 70.07 71.11
CA LYS A 787 -10.88 70.61 70.91
C LYS A 787 -11.89 70.09 71.94
N GLY A 788 -11.54 69.07 72.70
CA GLY A 788 -12.20 68.63 73.93
C GLY A 788 -11.12 68.44 74.97
#